data_AF-A0A239N005-F1
#
_entry.id   AF-A0A239N005-F1
#
_cell.length_a   1.000
_cell.length_b   1.000
_cell.length_c   1.000
_cell.angle_alpha   90.00
_cell.angle_beta   90.00
_cell.angle_gamma   90.00
#
_symmetry.space_group_name_H-M   'P 1'
#
loop_
_entity.id
_entity.type
_entity.pdbx_description
1 polymer ?
#
loop_
_entity_poly.entity_id
_entity_poly.type
_entity_poly.pdbx_seq_one_letter_code
_entity_poly.pdbx_strand_id
1 'polypeptide(L)'
;MSTAVIDADVVLDDVLRASEHWRLAGRPTSDDHQLRSVVEGALAGDVDPDDPQRTRFCMVTKGPHLLGPVSLACVEARLRAFGVTVHGRYEISGRGADVAAALYPRATRYFRHGPTLPALWDRLAHRFDTDEFAEIFGVRYDTSLVVPAAQAIADNGLRADDFVALWELGRAPITRADLTERYGVAAANFVLPSEDRYEWFRGDLPLGISRVASGMTAFAMRDERLYDGSPVIVVNGHVPGLSALFEPAAWLFELGIDGDNTRIADVRRMLAGEDSVPAKCAQGSLRRDGVDGNLPLASRSIVNSRHNLVHCSDGLVAALSELRAIRPGPAGSDRLTVELAEAGLTQSEITTLVAADPHVVADQSTGHLSDVTAGLSLRDTVDIVLRLVPPVFGATNGYADGVDLPMLDAAFTDGPPSARPGPPVDIAAPAEADVAAGRAALVAGTVGMLTPAGGTGGRFGGYHLPEIDPNRQKVLARLFRVEARSLSALDIRLANSRFLGAENGHRPPLAVLGSETSAAGLRDWRDGLDQADRVAVDLFWQHGIYRLDRTLAEAAPGRSWTNAILRDRAGRPSRKPHGSMGLFSALLISDLFERWERVGVEYLAVANAYDVLFRVDPAVVGYLANRPATDAVIVTMPWAWSATLPRPDGHLAVRGDDEGWLMDEHGRVLSDTVPHDARHYDVGGAVTTHDGRLWIGERERPAGSRYNTNQLYVRVSALRRLIDSTGTGDRVQAVRRLIAGLPARLEDKTVVVDGVPRQARQLSQPLHGLLTLMSRCAVVRSTRIGPGRGGYAPLKQPADVRFAQLELDRRQAEGDALSLPGR
;
A
#
# COMPACT_ATOMS: atom_id res chain seq x y z
N MET A 1 -41.81 -24.14 -18.42
CA MET A 1 -42.18 -22.93 -19.19
C MET A 1 -42.25 -23.33 -20.66
N SER A 2 -43.31 -22.96 -21.36
CA SER A 2 -43.44 -23.13 -22.82
C SER A 2 -42.40 -22.23 -23.49
N THR A 3 -41.34 -22.80 -24.04
CA THR A 3 -40.43 -22.09 -24.95
C THR A 3 -41.22 -21.78 -26.22
N ALA A 4 -41.77 -20.58 -26.31
CA ALA A 4 -42.13 -20.03 -27.61
C ALA A 4 -40.85 -20.07 -28.46
N VAL A 5 -40.85 -20.90 -29.50
CA VAL A 5 -39.79 -20.89 -30.51
C VAL A 5 -39.95 -19.55 -31.22
N ILE A 6 -39.18 -18.57 -30.77
CA ILE A 6 -39.08 -17.30 -31.48
C ILE A 6 -38.31 -17.63 -32.76
N ASP A 7 -38.95 -17.36 -33.90
CA ASP A 7 -38.38 -17.59 -35.22
C ASP A 7 -37.11 -16.73 -35.37
N ALA A 8 -35.96 -17.39 -35.51
CA ALA A 8 -34.65 -16.73 -35.58
C ALA A 8 -34.57 -15.76 -36.76
N ASP A 9 -35.28 -16.04 -37.85
CA ASP A 9 -35.31 -15.19 -39.05
C ASP A 9 -36.05 -13.87 -38.77
N VAL A 10 -37.12 -13.92 -37.97
CA VAL A 10 -37.88 -12.71 -37.56
C VAL A 10 -37.05 -11.83 -36.62
N VAL A 11 -36.29 -12.43 -35.69
CA VAL A 11 -35.39 -11.68 -34.80
C VAL A 11 -34.25 -11.04 -35.60
N LEU A 12 -33.71 -11.76 -36.59
CA LEU A 12 -32.65 -11.28 -37.46
C LEU A 12 -33.10 -10.06 -38.27
N ASP A 13 -34.28 -10.10 -38.89
CA ASP A 13 -34.82 -8.99 -39.68
C ASP A 13 -35.07 -7.73 -38.84
N ASP A 14 -35.60 -7.88 -37.62
CA ASP A 14 -35.83 -6.75 -36.72
C ASP A 14 -34.51 -6.13 -36.21
N VAL A 15 -33.49 -6.95 -35.94
CA VAL A 15 -32.14 -6.47 -35.57
C VAL A 15 -31.46 -5.77 -36.75
N LEU A 16 -31.56 -6.32 -37.97
CA LEU A 16 -30.98 -5.71 -39.17
C LEU A 16 -31.65 -4.36 -39.48
N ARG A 17 -32.98 -4.26 -39.35
CA ARG A 17 -33.70 -2.98 -39.52
C ARG A 17 -33.27 -1.95 -38.47
N ALA A 18 -33.14 -2.36 -37.20
CA ALA A 18 -32.62 -1.46 -36.16
C ALA A 18 -31.19 -0.99 -36.47
N SER A 19 -30.37 -1.85 -37.09
CA SER A 19 -28.97 -1.58 -37.40
C SER A 19 -28.72 -0.54 -38.48
N GLU A 20 -29.67 -0.31 -39.39
CA GLU A 20 -29.55 0.70 -40.44
C GLU A 20 -29.38 2.10 -39.83
N HIS A 21 -30.02 2.35 -38.68
CA HIS A 21 -29.87 3.58 -37.91
C HIS A 21 -28.49 3.72 -37.24
N TRP A 22 -27.76 2.61 -37.05
CA TRP A 22 -26.46 2.61 -36.34
C TRP A 22 -25.31 3.06 -37.24
N ARG A 23 -25.45 2.85 -38.56
CA ARG A 23 -24.45 3.24 -39.59
C ARG A 23 -24.25 4.76 -39.68
N LEU A 24 -25.20 5.55 -39.19
CA LEU A 24 -25.16 7.01 -39.23
C LEU A 24 -24.26 7.64 -38.14
N ALA A 25 -23.79 6.86 -37.15
CA ALA A 25 -23.09 7.38 -35.98
C ALA A 25 -21.54 7.44 -36.07
N GLY A 26 -20.95 7.34 -37.28
CA GLY A 26 -19.60 7.86 -37.53
C GLY A 26 -18.39 6.95 -37.28
N ARG A 27 -18.54 5.62 -37.29
CA ARG A 27 -17.40 4.71 -37.57
C ARG A 27 -17.68 3.90 -38.85
N PRO A 28 -16.73 3.82 -39.79
CA PRO A 28 -16.87 2.94 -40.94
C PRO A 28 -16.67 1.48 -40.51
N THR A 29 -17.31 0.59 -41.26
CA THR A 29 -17.18 -0.89 -41.32
C THR A 29 -18.04 -1.74 -40.38
N SER A 30 -19.14 -2.26 -40.93
CA SER A 30 -19.21 -3.69 -41.27
C SER A 30 -20.06 -3.85 -42.54
N ASP A 31 -19.63 -4.73 -43.45
CA ASP A 31 -20.43 -5.22 -44.58
C ASP A 31 -21.72 -5.87 -44.02
N ASP A 32 -22.85 -5.80 -44.73
CA ASP A 32 -24.13 -6.41 -44.29
C ASP A 32 -23.94 -7.88 -43.87
N HIS A 33 -23.02 -8.55 -44.58
CA HIS A 33 -22.61 -9.93 -44.31
C HIS A 33 -21.93 -10.10 -42.93
N GLN A 34 -21.07 -9.17 -42.53
CA GLN A 34 -20.36 -9.24 -41.25
C GLN A 34 -21.31 -8.91 -40.08
N LEU A 35 -22.22 -7.94 -40.26
CA LEU A 35 -23.25 -7.68 -39.27
C LEU A 35 -24.21 -8.86 -39.11
N ARG A 36 -24.67 -9.45 -40.22
CA ARG A 36 -25.52 -10.65 -40.20
C ARG A 36 -24.82 -11.80 -39.47
N SER A 37 -23.55 -12.09 -39.80
CA SER A 37 -22.74 -13.10 -39.10
C SER A 37 -22.59 -12.82 -37.60
N VAL A 38 -22.46 -11.54 -37.22
CA VAL A 38 -22.40 -11.10 -35.81
C VAL A 38 -23.73 -11.35 -35.08
N VAL A 39 -24.87 -11.05 -35.73
CA VAL A 39 -26.21 -11.27 -35.16
C VAL A 39 -26.52 -12.76 -35.05
N GLU A 40 -26.22 -13.54 -36.10
CA GLU A 40 -26.37 -14.98 -36.11
C GLU A 40 -25.51 -15.65 -35.03
N GLY A 41 -24.25 -15.22 -34.86
CA GLY A 41 -23.38 -15.69 -33.78
C GLY A 41 -23.89 -15.31 -32.37
N ALA A 42 -24.45 -14.12 -32.20
CA ALA A 42 -25.09 -13.68 -30.95
C ALA A 42 -26.36 -14.49 -30.61
N LEU A 43 -27.15 -14.85 -31.63
CA LEU A 43 -28.33 -15.71 -31.47
C LEU A 43 -27.94 -17.18 -31.19
N ALA A 44 -26.85 -17.65 -31.79
CA ALA A 44 -26.31 -18.99 -31.57
C ALA A 44 -25.58 -19.16 -30.22
N GLY A 45 -25.18 -18.05 -29.59
CA GLY A 45 -24.45 -18.08 -28.31
C GLY A 45 -22.97 -18.42 -28.44
N ASP A 46 -22.38 -18.28 -29.64
CA ASP A 46 -20.95 -18.50 -29.85
C ASP A 46 -20.14 -17.36 -29.22
N VAL A 47 -19.49 -17.69 -28.11
CA VAL A 47 -18.63 -16.80 -27.35
C VAL A 47 -17.36 -17.56 -27.01
N ASP A 48 -16.20 -16.98 -27.32
CA ASP A 48 -14.92 -17.42 -26.75
C ASP A 48 -14.82 -16.88 -25.31
N PRO A 49 -15.06 -17.71 -24.28
CA PRO A 49 -15.13 -17.24 -22.89
C PRO A 49 -13.74 -16.91 -22.31
N ASP A 50 -12.69 -17.35 -22.99
CA ASP A 50 -11.36 -17.55 -22.42
C ASP A 50 -10.28 -16.67 -23.05
N ASP A 51 -10.63 -15.56 -23.73
CA ASP A 51 -9.63 -14.60 -24.22
C ASP A 51 -9.09 -13.72 -23.05
N PRO A 52 -7.88 -13.99 -22.51
CA PRO A 52 -7.32 -13.25 -21.37
C PRO A 52 -6.74 -11.89 -21.80
N GLN A 53 -6.69 -11.58 -23.10
CA GLN A 53 -6.03 -10.37 -23.60
C GLN A 53 -6.91 -9.13 -23.50
N ARG A 54 -8.18 -9.28 -23.11
CA ARG A 54 -9.17 -8.21 -23.11
C ARG A 54 -9.42 -7.62 -21.74
N THR A 55 -9.70 -6.32 -21.75
CA THR A 55 -10.01 -5.58 -20.54
C THR A 55 -11.50 -5.69 -20.24
N ARG A 56 -11.86 -6.23 -19.07
CA ARG A 56 -13.24 -6.57 -18.72
C ARG A 56 -14.01 -5.41 -18.07
N PHE A 57 -15.27 -5.27 -18.45
CA PHE A 57 -16.24 -4.39 -17.79
C PHE A 57 -17.64 -4.98 -17.86
N CYS A 58 -18.60 -4.39 -17.14
CA CYS A 58 -19.95 -4.91 -17.12
C CYS A 58 -20.99 -3.92 -17.60
N MET A 59 -22.04 -4.46 -18.20
CA MET A 59 -23.28 -3.75 -18.46
C MET A 59 -24.43 -4.60 -17.93
N VAL A 60 -25.30 -4.02 -17.12
CA VAL A 60 -26.43 -4.72 -16.52
C VAL A 60 -27.73 -4.08 -16.99
N THR A 61 -28.63 -4.88 -17.55
CA THR A 61 -29.94 -4.39 -17.97
C THR A 61 -30.83 -4.05 -16.78
N LYS A 62 -31.71 -3.08 -16.99
CA LYS A 62 -32.72 -2.66 -16.04
C LYS A 62 -34.10 -3.02 -16.59
N GLY A 63 -34.95 -3.54 -15.70
CA GLY A 63 -36.35 -3.75 -16.00
C GLY A 63 -37.10 -2.42 -16.18
N PRO A 64 -38.23 -2.42 -16.90
CA PRO A 64 -38.85 -3.56 -17.59
C PRO A 64 -38.47 -3.68 -19.08
N HIS A 65 -37.59 -2.83 -19.60
CA HIS A 65 -37.45 -2.65 -21.05
C HIS A 65 -36.59 -3.70 -21.75
N LEU A 66 -35.47 -4.10 -21.15
CA LEU A 66 -34.46 -4.96 -21.78
C LEU A 66 -34.47 -6.37 -21.16
N LEU A 67 -35.62 -7.03 -21.22
CA LEU A 67 -35.86 -8.36 -20.64
C LEU A 67 -36.16 -9.44 -21.69
N GLY A 68 -36.41 -9.06 -22.95
CA GLY A 68 -36.86 -9.95 -24.01
C GLY A 68 -35.71 -10.43 -24.90
N PRO A 69 -35.79 -11.63 -25.51
CA PRO A 69 -34.73 -12.16 -26.39
C PRO A 69 -34.35 -11.21 -27.53
N VAL A 70 -35.32 -10.56 -28.17
CA VAL A 70 -35.09 -9.60 -29.27
C VAL A 70 -34.32 -8.37 -28.79
N SER A 71 -34.72 -7.78 -27.65
CA SER A 71 -34.07 -6.58 -27.14
C SER A 71 -32.65 -6.87 -26.64
N LEU A 72 -32.42 -8.05 -26.05
CA LEU A 72 -31.08 -8.52 -25.69
C LEU A 72 -30.21 -8.79 -26.92
N ALA A 73 -30.75 -9.40 -27.98
CA ALA A 73 -30.03 -9.63 -29.24
C ALA A 73 -29.64 -8.29 -29.92
N CYS A 74 -30.53 -7.30 -29.91
CA CYS A 74 -30.22 -5.95 -30.42
C CYS A 74 -29.07 -5.30 -29.63
N VAL A 75 -29.09 -5.41 -28.30
CA VAL A 75 -28.02 -4.91 -27.43
C VAL A 75 -26.69 -5.60 -27.75
N GLU A 76 -26.68 -6.93 -27.90
CA GLU A 76 -25.48 -7.71 -28.20
C GLU A 76 -24.91 -7.39 -29.59
N ALA A 77 -25.76 -7.34 -30.60
CA ALA A 77 -25.39 -6.97 -31.96
C ALA A 77 -24.75 -5.58 -31.99
N ARG A 78 -25.33 -4.64 -31.24
CA ARG A 78 -24.77 -3.29 -31.10
C ARG A 78 -23.40 -3.30 -30.42
N LEU A 79 -23.25 -4.03 -29.30
CA LEU A 79 -21.95 -4.15 -28.62
C LEU A 79 -20.87 -4.65 -29.59
N ARG A 80 -21.15 -5.73 -30.32
CA ARG A 80 -20.22 -6.32 -31.30
C ARG A 80 -19.93 -5.36 -32.46
N ALA A 81 -20.94 -4.62 -32.97
CA ALA A 81 -20.75 -3.61 -34.01
C ALA A 81 -19.85 -2.44 -33.58
N PHE A 82 -19.82 -2.11 -32.29
CA PHE A 82 -18.89 -1.12 -31.73
C PHE A 82 -17.48 -1.67 -31.46
N GLY A 83 -17.23 -2.95 -31.77
CA GLY A 83 -15.97 -3.62 -31.48
C GLY A 83 -15.82 -4.04 -30.01
N VAL A 84 -16.93 -4.14 -29.28
CA VAL A 84 -16.95 -4.70 -27.92
C VAL A 84 -17.20 -6.19 -28.00
N THR A 85 -16.32 -6.96 -27.37
CA THR A 85 -16.48 -8.41 -27.23
C THR A 85 -17.43 -8.69 -26.09
N VAL A 86 -18.33 -9.65 -26.29
CA VAL A 86 -19.27 -10.11 -25.27
C VAL A 86 -18.77 -11.47 -24.80
N HIS A 87 -18.12 -11.51 -23.63
CA HIS A 87 -17.57 -12.74 -23.02
C HIS A 87 -18.64 -13.63 -22.39
N GLY A 88 -19.79 -13.05 -22.09
CA GLY A 88 -20.93 -13.83 -21.69
C GLY A 88 -22.13 -12.96 -21.34
N ARG A 89 -23.28 -13.62 -21.33
CA ARG A 89 -24.55 -13.05 -20.97
C ARG A 89 -25.20 -13.94 -19.91
N TYR A 90 -25.46 -13.37 -18.74
CA TYR A 90 -25.91 -14.11 -17.57
C TYR A 90 -27.20 -13.48 -17.04
N GLU A 91 -28.20 -14.30 -16.84
CA GLU A 91 -29.37 -13.89 -16.07
C GLU A 91 -28.98 -13.81 -14.60
N ILE A 92 -29.19 -12.67 -13.96
CA ILE A 92 -28.82 -12.48 -12.56
C ILE A 92 -29.92 -13.07 -11.67
N SER A 93 -29.70 -14.28 -11.15
CA SER A 93 -30.57 -14.89 -10.16
C SER A 93 -30.35 -14.25 -8.78
N GLY A 94 -31.24 -13.37 -8.34
CA GLY A 94 -31.11 -12.71 -7.03
C GLY A 94 -32.23 -11.70 -6.73
N ARG A 95 -32.20 -11.11 -5.53
CA ARG A 95 -33.05 -9.95 -5.23
C ARG A 95 -32.42 -8.72 -5.87
N GLY A 96 -33.22 -7.83 -6.46
CA GLY A 96 -32.70 -6.61 -7.09
C GLY A 96 -31.88 -5.73 -6.12
N ALA A 97 -32.11 -5.86 -4.81
CA ALA A 97 -31.31 -5.23 -3.77
C ALA A 97 -29.85 -5.71 -3.73
N ASP A 98 -29.60 -7.00 -4.02
CA ASP A 98 -28.25 -7.56 -4.06
C ASP A 98 -27.50 -7.04 -5.28
N VAL A 99 -28.18 -6.94 -6.42
CA VAL A 99 -27.65 -6.34 -7.66
C VAL A 99 -27.36 -4.85 -7.47
N ALA A 100 -28.29 -4.11 -6.85
CA ALA A 100 -28.08 -2.70 -6.54
C ALA A 100 -26.92 -2.50 -5.56
N ALA A 101 -26.75 -3.40 -4.58
CA ALA A 101 -25.63 -3.36 -3.65
C ALA A 101 -24.29 -3.62 -4.35
N ALA A 102 -24.26 -4.53 -5.32
CA ALA A 102 -23.07 -4.84 -6.10
C ALA A 102 -22.68 -3.71 -7.07
N LEU A 103 -23.66 -3.15 -7.79
CA LEU A 103 -23.44 -2.09 -8.80
C LEU A 103 -23.27 -0.69 -8.20
N TYR A 104 -23.85 -0.47 -7.02
CA TYR A 104 -23.83 0.83 -6.35
C TYR A 104 -23.44 0.67 -4.88
N PRO A 105 -22.23 0.16 -4.58
CA PRO A 105 -21.80 -0.14 -3.22
C PRO A 105 -21.77 1.10 -2.33
N ARG A 106 -21.42 2.27 -2.88
CA ARG A 106 -21.46 3.53 -2.11
C ARG A 106 -22.86 4.04 -1.86
N ALA A 107 -23.75 3.94 -2.83
CA ALA A 107 -25.17 4.23 -2.65
C ALA A 107 -25.75 3.40 -1.51
N THR A 108 -25.39 2.12 -1.47
CA THR A 108 -25.76 1.17 -0.41
C THR A 108 -25.12 1.51 0.92
N ARG A 109 -23.84 1.91 0.93
CA ARG A 109 -23.18 2.37 2.14
C ARG A 109 -23.88 3.59 2.72
N TYR A 110 -24.15 4.63 1.93
CA TYR A 110 -24.80 5.85 2.40
C TYR A 110 -26.28 5.66 2.75
N PHE A 111 -26.94 4.71 2.10
CA PHE A 111 -28.28 4.26 2.49
C PHE A 111 -28.28 3.68 3.91
N ARG A 112 -27.27 2.88 4.27
CA ARG A 112 -27.18 2.19 5.58
C ARG A 112 -26.49 3.00 6.67
N HIS A 113 -25.48 3.77 6.31
CA HIS A 113 -24.57 4.44 7.21
C HIS A 113 -24.39 5.87 6.74
N GLY A 114 -24.55 6.83 7.66
CA GLY A 114 -24.36 8.25 7.33
C GLY A 114 -22.94 8.55 6.84
N PRO A 115 -22.65 9.80 6.49
CA PRO A 115 -21.31 10.19 6.04
C PRO A 115 -20.23 9.81 7.09
N THR A 116 -19.20 9.08 6.65
CA THR A 116 -18.12 8.60 7.56
C THR A 116 -16.83 9.42 7.46
N LEU A 117 -16.82 10.46 6.64
CA LEU A 117 -15.64 11.30 6.37
C LEU A 117 -15.97 12.77 6.67
N PRO A 118 -15.08 13.53 7.34
CA PRO A 118 -15.28 14.95 7.60
C PRO A 118 -15.60 15.75 6.33
N ALA A 119 -14.87 15.53 5.24
CA ALA A 119 -15.09 16.22 3.97
C ALA A 119 -16.50 16.03 3.38
N LEU A 120 -17.21 14.94 3.71
CA LEU A 120 -18.59 14.74 3.27
C LEU A 120 -19.59 15.53 4.12
N TRP A 121 -19.30 15.67 5.42
CA TRP A 121 -20.05 16.55 6.30
C TRP A 121 -19.88 18.01 5.90
N ASP A 122 -18.66 18.42 5.52
CA ASP A 122 -18.40 19.77 4.99
C ASP A 122 -19.21 20.04 3.72
N ARG A 123 -19.34 19.05 2.82
CA ARG A 123 -20.18 19.18 1.61
C ARG A 123 -21.67 19.26 1.93
N LEU A 124 -22.15 18.54 2.94
CA LEU A 124 -23.53 18.66 3.41
C LEU A 124 -23.79 20.04 4.03
N ALA A 125 -22.90 20.50 4.91
CA ALA A 125 -22.97 21.83 5.49
C ALA A 125 -22.94 22.90 4.40
N HIS A 126 -22.01 22.83 3.46
CA HIS A 126 -21.97 23.76 2.33
C HIS A 126 -23.28 23.81 1.52
N ARG A 127 -24.00 22.68 1.43
CA ARG A 127 -25.27 22.61 0.69
C ARG A 127 -26.47 23.09 1.50
N PHE A 128 -26.53 22.79 2.80
CA PHE A 128 -27.74 22.96 3.62
C PHE A 128 -27.59 23.98 4.74
N ASP A 129 -26.38 24.35 5.17
CA ASP A 129 -26.14 25.41 6.15
C ASP A 129 -26.18 26.79 5.47
N THR A 130 -27.41 27.21 5.15
CA THR A 130 -27.71 28.42 4.40
C THR A 130 -28.86 29.17 5.06
N ASP A 131 -28.96 30.48 4.81
CA ASP A 131 -30.10 31.27 5.30
C ASP A 131 -31.40 30.79 4.65
N GLU A 132 -31.33 30.38 3.38
CA GLU A 132 -32.43 29.80 2.62
C GLU A 132 -32.98 28.53 3.28
N PHE A 133 -32.11 27.67 3.82
CA PHE A 133 -32.56 26.48 4.53
C PHE A 133 -33.32 26.85 5.80
N ALA A 134 -32.81 27.81 6.57
CA ALA A 134 -33.47 28.27 7.78
C ALA A 134 -34.84 28.91 7.50
N GLU A 135 -34.94 29.68 6.42
CA GLU A 135 -36.20 30.31 6.00
C GLU A 135 -37.24 29.27 5.54
N ILE A 136 -36.81 28.22 4.84
CA ILE A 136 -37.70 27.19 4.29
C ILE A 136 -38.13 26.18 5.36
N PHE A 137 -37.21 25.74 6.21
CA PHE A 137 -37.44 24.64 7.16
C PHE A 137 -37.68 25.11 8.60
N GLY A 138 -37.51 26.41 8.88
CA GLY A 138 -37.70 27.01 10.20
C GLY A 138 -36.61 26.64 11.23
N VAL A 139 -35.56 25.94 10.80
CA VAL A 139 -34.43 25.50 11.65
C VAL A 139 -33.12 25.66 10.90
N ARG A 140 -32.03 25.96 11.62
CA ARG A 140 -30.68 25.95 11.05
C ARG A 140 -30.21 24.52 10.80
N TYR A 141 -29.33 24.36 9.83
CA TYR A 141 -28.65 23.09 9.61
C TYR A 141 -27.92 22.64 10.87
N ASP A 142 -28.07 21.36 11.21
CA ASP A 142 -27.32 20.68 12.25
C ASP A 142 -27.08 19.23 11.81
N THR A 143 -25.97 18.64 12.22
CA THR A 143 -25.63 17.26 11.82
C THR A 143 -26.63 16.23 12.34
N SER A 144 -27.39 16.53 13.40
CA SER A 144 -28.49 15.70 13.89
C SER A 144 -29.69 15.64 12.95
N LEU A 145 -29.84 16.59 12.03
CA LEU A 145 -30.89 16.55 11.00
C LEU A 145 -30.56 15.53 9.90
N VAL A 146 -29.31 15.06 9.82
CA VAL A 146 -28.84 14.18 8.75
C VAL A 146 -29.03 12.72 9.15
N VAL A 147 -29.97 12.05 8.49
CA VAL A 147 -30.29 10.64 8.77
C VAL A 147 -30.06 9.75 7.53
N PRO A 148 -29.48 8.55 7.70
CA PRO A 148 -29.45 7.56 6.62
C PRO A 148 -30.86 7.10 6.27
N ALA A 149 -31.13 6.90 4.98
CA ALA A 149 -32.43 6.43 4.50
C ALA A 149 -32.90 5.12 5.14
N ALA A 150 -32.01 4.14 5.36
CA ALA A 150 -32.36 2.89 6.03
C ALA A 150 -32.83 3.13 7.48
N GLN A 151 -32.22 4.09 8.17
CA GLN A 151 -32.62 4.49 9.51
C GLN A 151 -33.95 5.23 9.48
N ALA A 152 -34.14 6.18 8.56
CA ALA A 152 -35.43 6.87 8.39
C ALA A 152 -36.59 5.90 8.13
N ILE A 153 -36.35 4.84 7.33
CA ILE A 153 -37.33 3.76 7.10
C ILE A 153 -37.64 3.02 8.40
N ALA A 154 -36.61 2.60 9.14
CA ALA A 154 -36.76 1.82 10.35
C ALA A 154 -37.44 2.61 11.49
N ASP A 155 -36.96 3.83 11.76
CA ASP A 155 -37.45 4.69 12.84
C ASP A 155 -38.92 5.07 12.66
N ASN A 156 -39.39 5.19 11.41
CA ASN A 156 -40.75 5.61 11.07
C ASN A 156 -41.66 4.46 10.62
N GLY A 157 -41.19 3.21 10.68
CA GLY A 157 -41.99 2.04 10.29
C GLY A 157 -42.43 2.03 8.82
N LEU A 158 -41.66 2.65 7.93
CA LEU A 158 -42.00 2.75 6.51
C LEU A 158 -41.68 1.46 5.75
N ARG A 159 -42.42 1.18 4.67
CA ARG A 159 -42.01 0.16 3.69
C ARG A 159 -41.12 0.79 2.62
N ALA A 160 -40.42 -0.06 1.86
CA ALA A 160 -39.57 0.38 0.75
C ALA A 160 -40.35 1.25 -0.26
N ASP A 161 -41.57 0.85 -0.62
CA ASP A 161 -42.42 1.59 -1.55
C ASP A 161 -42.86 2.95 -1.00
N ASP A 162 -43.14 3.03 0.30
CA ASP A 162 -43.53 4.29 0.95
C ASP A 162 -42.36 5.29 0.90
N PHE A 163 -41.13 4.79 1.09
CA PHE A 163 -39.91 5.58 0.96
C PHE A 163 -39.57 5.94 -0.49
N VAL A 164 -39.83 5.04 -1.46
CA VAL A 164 -39.72 5.39 -2.89
C VAL A 164 -40.71 6.50 -3.24
N ALA A 165 -41.94 6.46 -2.72
CA ALA A 165 -42.91 7.53 -2.93
C ALA A 165 -42.44 8.86 -2.32
N LEU A 166 -41.89 8.86 -1.10
CA LEU A 166 -41.25 10.03 -0.49
C LEU A 166 -40.11 10.60 -1.35
N TRP A 167 -39.27 9.70 -1.86
CA TRP A 167 -38.16 10.07 -2.74
C TRP A 167 -38.64 10.64 -4.07
N GLU A 168 -39.74 10.12 -4.62
CA GLU A 168 -40.30 10.59 -5.89
C GLU A 168 -41.05 11.91 -5.75
N LEU A 169 -41.64 12.19 -4.58
CA LEU A 169 -42.01 13.56 -4.23
C LEU A 169 -40.77 14.46 -4.35
N GLY A 170 -39.62 14.00 -3.83
CA GLY A 170 -38.25 14.53 -3.98
C GLY A 170 -37.79 14.96 -5.39
N ARG A 171 -38.49 14.51 -6.43
CA ARG A 171 -38.17 14.75 -7.85
C ARG A 171 -39.26 15.49 -8.62
N ALA A 172 -40.47 15.60 -8.08
CA ALA A 172 -41.58 16.24 -8.75
C ALA A 172 -41.48 17.77 -8.63
N PRO A 173 -41.90 18.55 -9.64
CA PRO A 173 -42.07 19.99 -9.49
C PRO A 173 -42.97 20.28 -8.29
N ILE A 174 -42.61 21.26 -7.48
CA ILE A 174 -43.39 21.64 -6.29
C ILE A 174 -44.23 22.87 -6.61
N THR A 175 -45.51 22.83 -6.29
CA THR A 175 -46.42 23.95 -6.49
C THR A 175 -46.47 24.86 -5.27
N ARG A 176 -46.98 26.10 -5.44
CA ARG A 176 -47.24 26.99 -4.30
C ARG A 176 -48.14 26.36 -3.24
N ALA A 177 -49.12 25.54 -3.66
CA ALA A 177 -50.01 24.84 -2.75
C ALA A 177 -49.25 23.83 -1.89
N ASP A 178 -48.42 22.99 -2.51
CA ASP A 178 -47.57 22.01 -1.81
C ASP A 178 -46.61 22.70 -0.82
N LEU A 179 -46.01 23.82 -1.24
CA LEU A 179 -45.12 24.60 -0.37
C LEU A 179 -45.85 25.18 0.84
N THR A 180 -47.04 25.73 0.62
CA THR A 180 -47.85 26.32 1.69
C THR A 180 -48.28 25.26 2.70
N GLU A 181 -48.72 24.10 2.20
CA GLU A 181 -49.15 22.98 3.02
C GLU A 181 -48.00 22.41 3.87
N ARG A 182 -46.83 22.18 3.27
CA ARG A 182 -45.74 21.45 3.94
C ARG A 182 -44.74 22.36 4.67
N TYR A 183 -44.52 23.56 4.17
CA TYR A 183 -43.47 24.46 4.67
C TYR A 183 -44.03 25.80 5.16
N GLY A 184 -45.33 26.06 4.95
CA GLY A 184 -46.01 27.28 5.38
C GLY A 184 -45.98 28.41 4.35
N VAL A 185 -46.82 29.42 4.56
CA VAL A 185 -47.00 30.56 3.65
C VAL A 185 -45.72 31.37 3.44
N ALA A 186 -44.90 31.51 4.50
CA ALA A 186 -43.64 32.24 4.43
C ALA A 186 -42.65 31.57 3.45
N ALA A 187 -42.43 30.27 3.61
CA ALA A 187 -41.59 29.49 2.70
C ALA A 187 -42.14 29.49 1.27
N ALA A 188 -43.47 29.40 1.09
CA ALA A 188 -44.08 29.48 -0.24
C ALA A 188 -43.82 30.82 -0.93
N ASN A 189 -43.93 31.93 -0.20
CA ASN A 189 -43.63 33.27 -0.74
C ASN A 189 -42.14 33.49 -0.98
N PHE A 190 -41.28 32.86 -0.18
CA PHE A 190 -39.83 32.91 -0.36
C PHE A 190 -39.37 32.14 -1.61
N VAL A 191 -39.80 30.89 -1.74
CA VAL A 191 -39.40 29.99 -2.84
C VAL A 191 -40.05 30.42 -4.16
N LEU A 192 -41.31 30.87 -4.10
CA LEU A 192 -42.09 31.31 -5.25
C LEU A 192 -42.60 32.74 -5.00
N PRO A 193 -41.78 33.79 -5.22
CA PRO A 193 -42.24 35.17 -5.02
C PRO A 193 -43.30 35.59 -6.05
N SER A 194 -43.18 35.10 -7.29
CA SER A 194 -44.09 35.45 -8.40
C SER A 194 -44.45 34.29 -9.34
N GLU A 195 -43.93 33.08 -9.09
CA GLU A 195 -44.23 31.88 -9.87
C GLU A 195 -45.23 30.97 -9.14
N ASP A 196 -45.84 30.01 -9.84
CA ASP A 196 -46.79 29.05 -9.25
C ASP A 196 -46.20 27.65 -9.05
N ARG A 197 -45.02 27.39 -9.63
CA ARG A 197 -44.30 26.12 -9.54
C ARG A 197 -42.79 26.33 -9.55
N TYR A 198 -42.07 25.46 -8.85
CA TYR A 198 -40.61 25.38 -8.87
C TYR A 198 -40.19 24.00 -9.38
N GLU A 199 -39.39 23.96 -10.45
CA GLU A 199 -38.93 22.70 -11.05
C GLU A 199 -37.83 22.04 -10.19
N TRP A 200 -38.00 20.77 -9.82
CA TRP A 200 -37.05 20.03 -8.99
C TRP A 200 -35.96 19.32 -9.79
N PHE A 201 -34.84 19.04 -9.11
CA PHE A 201 -33.61 18.37 -9.56
C PHE A 201 -32.47 19.28 -10.05
N ARG A 202 -32.67 20.59 -10.24
CA ARG A 202 -31.61 21.56 -10.65
C ARG A 202 -31.75 22.96 -10.04
N GLY A 203 -32.40 23.08 -8.89
CA GLY A 203 -32.63 24.35 -8.21
C GLY A 203 -31.50 24.74 -7.25
N ASP A 204 -31.20 26.03 -7.14
CA ASP A 204 -30.19 26.56 -6.22
C ASP A 204 -30.63 26.48 -4.75
N LEU A 205 -31.95 26.42 -4.49
CA LEU A 205 -32.51 26.32 -3.16
C LEU A 205 -32.22 24.95 -2.53
N PRO A 206 -32.17 24.84 -1.18
CA PRO A 206 -31.92 23.58 -0.48
C PRO A 206 -33.17 22.67 -0.46
N LEU A 207 -33.91 22.65 -1.55
CA LEU A 207 -35.10 21.85 -1.80
C LEU A 207 -34.80 20.81 -2.89
N GLY A 208 -35.28 19.60 -2.68
CA GLY A 208 -35.18 18.50 -3.64
C GLY A 208 -33.88 17.72 -3.54
N ILE A 209 -33.70 16.77 -4.45
CA ILE A 209 -32.54 15.87 -4.43
C ILE A 209 -31.29 16.58 -4.94
N SER A 210 -30.29 16.67 -4.07
CA SER A 210 -28.96 17.18 -4.37
C SER A 210 -27.94 16.03 -4.39
N ARG A 211 -27.09 16.00 -5.42
CA ARG A 211 -25.93 15.10 -5.45
C ARG A 211 -24.79 15.73 -4.64
N VAL A 212 -24.42 15.10 -3.54
CA VAL A 212 -23.38 15.59 -2.61
C VAL A 212 -22.02 14.97 -2.95
N ALA A 213 -22.01 13.70 -3.33
CA ALA A 213 -20.83 12.97 -3.77
C ALA A 213 -21.21 11.85 -4.76
N SER A 214 -20.22 11.11 -5.25
CA SER A 214 -20.49 9.91 -6.05
C SER A 214 -21.22 8.87 -5.19
N GLY A 215 -22.38 8.39 -5.66
CA GLY A 215 -23.25 7.48 -4.90
C GLY A 215 -23.97 8.11 -3.70
N MET A 216 -23.77 9.39 -3.39
CA MET A 216 -24.43 10.07 -2.27
C MET A 216 -25.34 11.18 -2.78
N THR A 217 -26.64 10.99 -2.59
CA THR A 217 -27.63 12.04 -2.74
C THR A 217 -28.24 12.39 -1.38
N ALA A 218 -28.57 13.65 -1.18
CA ALA A 218 -29.23 14.12 0.01
C ALA A 218 -30.42 15.00 -0.40
N PHE A 219 -31.49 14.95 0.37
CA PHE A 219 -32.64 15.80 0.15
C PHE A 219 -33.23 16.19 1.49
N ALA A 220 -33.48 17.48 1.65
CA ALA A 220 -34.16 18.03 2.81
C ALA A 220 -35.66 18.04 2.54
N MET A 221 -36.47 17.60 3.50
CA MET A 221 -37.91 17.65 3.38
C MET A 221 -38.64 17.74 4.72
N ARG A 222 -39.92 18.12 4.64
CA ARG A 222 -40.91 17.98 5.70
C ARG A 222 -42.07 17.10 5.20
N ASP A 223 -42.30 15.97 5.86
CA ASP A 223 -43.40 15.04 5.52
C ASP A 223 -43.87 14.35 6.80
N GLU A 224 -45.19 14.28 7.02
CA GLU A 224 -45.78 13.71 8.25
C GLU A 224 -45.38 12.25 8.48
N ARG A 225 -45.02 11.52 7.42
CA ARG A 225 -44.55 10.13 7.50
C ARG A 225 -43.11 10.00 8.02
N LEU A 226 -42.37 11.11 8.15
CA LEU A 226 -41.00 11.15 8.65
C LEU A 226 -40.94 12.05 9.90
N TYR A 227 -40.70 11.43 11.05
CA TYR A 227 -40.49 12.08 12.34
C TYR A 227 -41.58 13.11 12.66
N ASP A 228 -42.84 12.72 12.43
CA ASP A 228 -44.05 13.53 12.62
C ASP A 228 -43.99 14.91 11.93
N GLY A 229 -43.37 14.98 10.75
CA GLY A 229 -43.23 16.22 10.00
C GLY A 229 -42.12 17.12 10.54
N SER A 230 -41.16 16.61 11.29
CA SER A 230 -39.95 17.37 11.64
C SER A 230 -39.04 17.52 10.40
N PRO A 231 -38.35 18.67 10.23
CA PRO A 231 -37.36 18.83 9.17
C PRO A 231 -36.27 17.77 9.26
N VAL A 232 -35.96 17.14 8.14
CA VAL A 232 -34.94 16.09 8.07
C VAL A 232 -34.18 16.16 6.75
N ILE A 233 -32.89 15.86 6.79
CA ILE A 233 -32.03 15.68 5.63
C ILE A 233 -31.75 14.19 5.48
N VAL A 234 -32.44 13.56 4.55
CA VAL A 234 -32.25 12.13 4.33
C VAL A 234 -31.10 11.92 3.34
N VAL A 235 -30.07 11.21 3.78
CA VAL A 235 -28.95 10.79 2.94
C VAL A 235 -29.27 9.41 2.37
N ASN A 236 -29.20 9.30 1.06
CA ASN A 236 -29.60 8.10 0.35
C ASN A 236 -28.84 7.96 -0.97
N GLY A 237 -28.62 6.74 -1.40
CA GLY A 237 -28.20 6.43 -2.76
C GLY A 237 -29.34 6.04 -3.71
N HIS A 238 -30.60 6.20 -3.29
CA HIS A 238 -31.81 5.69 -3.95
C HIS A 238 -31.86 4.15 -4.06
N VAL A 239 -31.37 3.45 -3.03
CA VAL A 239 -31.22 1.98 -3.07
C VAL A 239 -32.54 1.23 -3.24
N PRO A 240 -33.65 1.55 -2.54
CA PRO A 240 -34.93 0.89 -2.78
C PRO A 240 -35.42 1.03 -4.23
N GLY A 241 -35.32 2.24 -4.79
CA GLY A 241 -35.70 2.49 -6.19
C GLY A 241 -34.76 1.79 -7.18
N LEU A 242 -33.45 1.77 -6.93
CA LEU A 242 -32.49 0.99 -7.72
C LEU A 242 -32.80 -0.51 -7.65
N SER A 243 -33.15 -1.02 -6.47
CA SER A 243 -33.47 -2.44 -6.26
C SER A 243 -34.67 -2.87 -7.11
N ALA A 244 -35.70 -2.03 -7.20
CA ALA A 244 -36.87 -2.29 -8.03
C ALA A 244 -36.54 -2.36 -9.55
N LEU A 245 -35.43 -1.75 -9.99
CA LEU A 245 -34.99 -1.80 -11.39
C LEU A 245 -34.32 -3.13 -11.77
N PHE A 246 -33.96 -3.98 -10.79
CA PHE A 246 -33.21 -5.22 -10.99
C PHE A 246 -33.94 -6.48 -10.50
N GLU A 247 -35.26 -6.41 -10.29
CA GLU A 247 -36.11 -7.59 -10.03
C GLU A 247 -36.02 -8.62 -11.20
N PRO A 248 -36.33 -9.92 -10.96
CA PRO A 248 -35.49 -11.11 -11.26
C PRO A 248 -35.10 -11.45 -12.72
N ALA A 249 -35.21 -10.51 -13.65
CA ALA A 249 -34.89 -10.69 -15.07
C ALA A 249 -33.75 -9.77 -15.56
N ALA A 250 -32.99 -9.12 -14.66
CA ALA A 250 -31.83 -8.34 -15.06
C ALA A 250 -30.75 -9.23 -15.69
N TRP A 251 -30.18 -8.79 -16.81
CA TRP A 251 -29.13 -9.49 -17.54
C TRP A 251 -27.80 -8.78 -17.38
N LEU A 252 -26.79 -9.51 -16.92
CA LEU A 252 -25.40 -9.11 -16.92
C LEU A 252 -24.78 -9.46 -18.27
N PHE A 253 -24.24 -8.45 -18.95
CA PHE A 253 -23.29 -8.62 -20.03
C PHE A 253 -21.88 -8.41 -19.48
N GLU A 254 -21.06 -9.45 -19.60
CA GLU A 254 -19.62 -9.39 -19.34
C GLU A 254 -18.93 -9.01 -20.65
N LEU A 255 -18.30 -7.84 -20.67
CA LEU A 255 -17.83 -7.17 -21.88
C LEU A 255 -16.31 -7.02 -21.88
N GLY A 256 -15.72 -6.97 -23.08
CA GLY A 256 -14.29 -6.83 -23.30
C GLY A 256 -13.98 -5.78 -24.37
N ILE A 257 -12.99 -4.93 -24.14
CA ILE A 257 -12.45 -3.99 -25.14
C ILE A 257 -11.00 -4.30 -25.49
N ASP A 258 -10.67 -4.09 -26.77
CA ASP A 258 -9.31 -4.18 -27.29
C ASP A 258 -8.55 -2.85 -27.13
N GLY A 259 -7.27 -2.99 -26.81
CA GLY A 259 -6.29 -1.90 -26.85
C GLY A 259 -6.12 -1.13 -25.54
N ASP A 260 -4.87 -1.01 -25.11
CA ASP A 260 -4.48 -0.40 -23.83
C ASP A 260 -4.90 1.07 -23.69
N ASN A 261 -5.14 1.76 -24.82
CA ASN A 261 -5.47 3.18 -24.90
C ASN A 261 -6.98 3.46 -25.05
N THR A 262 -7.81 2.42 -25.21
CA THR A 262 -9.27 2.61 -25.33
C THR A 262 -9.84 3.03 -23.98
N ARG A 263 -10.53 4.18 -23.94
CA ARG A 263 -11.16 4.70 -22.72
C ARG A 263 -12.56 4.16 -22.54
N ILE A 264 -12.86 3.64 -21.35
CA ILE A 264 -14.22 3.19 -21.01
C ILE A 264 -15.24 4.32 -21.13
N ALA A 265 -14.87 5.57 -20.83
CA ALA A 265 -15.78 6.70 -20.97
C ALA A 265 -16.30 6.84 -22.41
N ASP A 266 -15.45 6.65 -23.41
CA ASP A 266 -15.85 6.74 -24.81
C ASP A 266 -16.82 5.61 -25.19
N VAL A 267 -16.53 4.39 -24.73
CA VAL A 267 -17.36 3.20 -24.90
C VAL A 267 -18.73 3.43 -24.25
N ARG A 268 -18.77 3.86 -22.99
CA ARG A 268 -20.00 4.17 -22.26
C ARG A 268 -20.81 5.29 -22.91
N ARG A 269 -20.15 6.37 -23.34
CA ARG A 269 -20.82 7.52 -23.98
C ARG A 269 -21.49 7.11 -25.28
N MET A 270 -20.81 6.32 -26.11
CA MET A 270 -21.33 5.89 -27.40
C MET A 270 -22.37 4.76 -27.29
N LEU A 271 -22.15 3.78 -26.42
CA LEU A 271 -23.02 2.59 -26.32
C LEU A 271 -24.19 2.80 -25.36
N ALA A 272 -23.91 3.03 -24.08
CA ALA A 272 -24.96 3.13 -23.07
C ALA A 272 -25.66 4.49 -23.13
N GLY A 273 -24.91 5.56 -23.39
CA GLY A 273 -25.34 6.95 -23.23
C GLY A 273 -24.86 7.51 -21.89
N GLU A 274 -24.16 8.65 -21.92
CA GLU A 274 -23.44 9.17 -20.76
C GLU A 274 -24.36 9.75 -19.68
N ASP A 275 -25.49 10.34 -20.08
CA ASP A 275 -26.46 11.00 -19.20
C ASP A 275 -27.50 10.01 -18.66
N SER A 276 -27.95 10.22 -17.42
CA SER A 276 -29.02 9.42 -16.81
C SER A 276 -30.39 9.76 -17.39
N VAL A 277 -30.56 10.91 -18.04
CA VAL A 277 -31.73 11.33 -18.82
C VAL A 277 -31.57 10.81 -20.25
N PRO A 278 -32.29 9.74 -20.65
CA PRO A 278 -32.05 9.09 -21.93
C PRO A 278 -32.23 10.01 -23.16
N ALA A 279 -33.15 10.97 -23.08
CA ALA A 279 -33.37 11.97 -24.13
C ALA A 279 -32.18 12.93 -24.35
N LYS A 280 -31.26 13.07 -23.39
CA LYS A 280 -30.06 13.91 -23.52
C LYS A 280 -28.85 13.15 -24.07
N CYS A 281 -28.95 11.83 -24.18
CA CYS A 281 -27.87 11.01 -24.72
C CYS A 281 -27.73 11.21 -26.23
N ALA A 282 -26.54 10.96 -26.76
CA ALA A 282 -26.29 11.02 -28.19
C ALA A 282 -27.16 10.00 -28.95
N GLN A 283 -27.61 10.36 -30.15
CA GLN A 283 -28.27 9.43 -31.07
C GLN A 283 -27.36 8.22 -31.33
N GLY A 284 -27.95 7.02 -31.45
CA GLY A 284 -27.20 5.77 -31.60
C GLY A 284 -26.78 5.12 -30.28
N SER A 285 -26.94 5.79 -29.13
CA SER A 285 -26.80 5.15 -27.82
C SER A 285 -28.06 4.36 -27.46
N LEU A 286 -27.91 3.27 -26.68
CA LEU A 286 -29.02 2.45 -26.20
C LEU A 286 -30.11 3.29 -25.55
N ARG A 287 -29.71 4.19 -24.63
CA ARG A 287 -30.63 5.10 -23.92
C ARG A 287 -31.42 5.99 -24.87
N ARG A 288 -30.74 6.67 -25.79
CA ARG A 288 -31.41 7.61 -26.69
C ARG A 288 -32.36 6.88 -27.63
N ASP A 289 -31.92 5.75 -28.17
CA ASP A 289 -32.71 5.00 -29.14
C ASP A 289 -33.91 4.29 -28.51
N GLY A 290 -33.84 3.94 -27.22
CA GLY A 290 -35.03 3.49 -26.49
C GLY A 290 -36.09 4.58 -26.32
N VAL A 291 -35.69 5.85 -26.25
CA VAL A 291 -36.65 6.98 -26.26
C VAL A 291 -37.20 7.23 -27.65
N ASP A 292 -36.34 7.20 -28.66
CA ASP A 292 -36.70 7.49 -30.05
C ASP A 292 -37.48 6.32 -30.70
N GLY A 293 -37.59 5.16 -30.03
CA GLY A 293 -38.28 3.97 -30.53
C GLY A 293 -37.46 3.14 -31.53
N ASN A 294 -36.17 3.44 -31.66
CA ASN A 294 -35.24 2.78 -32.57
C ASN A 294 -34.60 1.51 -31.95
N LEU A 295 -34.83 1.26 -30.67
CA LEU A 295 -34.44 0.02 -29.99
C LEU A 295 -35.72 -0.76 -29.63
N PRO A 296 -35.88 -2.01 -30.09
CA PRO A 296 -37.01 -2.85 -29.68
C PRO A 296 -37.01 -3.06 -28.17
N LEU A 297 -38.10 -2.70 -27.48
CA LEU A 297 -38.24 -2.85 -26.03
C LEU A 297 -39.31 -3.90 -25.70
N ALA A 298 -39.08 -4.66 -24.62
CA ALA A 298 -40.03 -5.65 -24.12
C ALA A 298 -41.26 -5.02 -23.43
N SER A 299 -41.15 -3.75 -23.04
CA SER A 299 -42.20 -3.00 -22.35
C SER A 299 -42.53 -1.70 -23.08
N ARG A 300 -43.82 -1.34 -23.06
CA ARG A 300 -44.36 -0.06 -23.54
C ARG A 300 -44.24 1.09 -22.53
N SER A 301 -43.66 0.83 -21.35
CA SER A 301 -43.41 1.88 -20.36
C SER A 301 -42.53 2.99 -20.96
N ILE A 302 -42.65 4.20 -20.42
CA ILE A 302 -41.83 5.32 -20.86
C ILE A 302 -40.36 5.14 -20.45
N VAL A 303 -39.45 5.27 -21.41
CA VAL A 303 -38.01 5.31 -21.16
C VAL A 303 -37.64 6.71 -20.67
N ASN A 304 -37.16 6.79 -19.42
CA ASN A 304 -36.74 8.05 -18.82
C ASN A 304 -35.63 7.83 -17.78
N SER A 305 -35.30 8.83 -16.98
CA SER A 305 -34.25 8.72 -15.96
C SER A 305 -34.57 7.73 -14.84
N ARG A 306 -35.85 7.39 -14.65
CA ARG A 306 -36.33 6.41 -13.65
C ARG A 306 -36.30 5.00 -14.23
N HIS A 307 -36.92 4.81 -15.39
CA HIS A 307 -36.92 3.54 -16.13
C HIS A 307 -35.84 3.58 -17.22
N ASN A 308 -34.61 3.79 -16.79
CA ASN A 308 -33.46 3.76 -17.69
C ASN A 308 -33.19 2.30 -18.11
N LEU A 309 -32.49 2.09 -19.21
CA LEU A 309 -32.33 0.77 -19.84
C LEU A 309 -31.20 -0.06 -19.26
N VAL A 310 -30.06 0.57 -18.93
CA VAL A 310 -28.82 -0.12 -18.55
C VAL A 310 -28.01 0.63 -17.49
N HIS A 311 -27.33 -0.13 -16.64
CA HIS A 311 -26.10 0.27 -15.95
C HIS A 311 -24.90 -0.13 -16.81
N CYS A 312 -23.84 0.67 -16.83
CA CYS A 312 -22.55 0.34 -17.44
C CYS A 312 -21.45 0.84 -16.51
N SER A 313 -20.41 0.04 -16.28
CA SER A 313 -19.30 0.37 -15.38
C SER A 313 -18.69 1.74 -15.72
N ASP A 314 -18.33 2.49 -14.69
CA ASP A 314 -17.77 3.85 -14.84
C ASP A 314 -16.26 3.84 -15.14
N GLY A 315 -15.57 2.74 -14.87
CA GLY A 315 -14.15 2.56 -15.09
C GLY A 315 -13.72 1.13 -14.76
N LEU A 316 -12.44 0.82 -14.95
CA LEU A 316 -11.94 -0.55 -14.87
C LEU A 316 -11.89 -1.12 -13.46
N VAL A 317 -11.52 -0.30 -12.47
CA VAL A 317 -11.54 -0.74 -11.06
C VAL A 317 -12.98 -0.97 -10.59
N ALA A 318 -13.92 -0.09 -10.98
CA ALA A 318 -15.35 -0.26 -10.71
C ALA A 318 -15.88 -1.56 -11.34
N ALA A 319 -15.58 -1.77 -12.62
CA ALA A 319 -15.93 -2.98 -13.37
C ALA A 319 -15.50 -4.26 -12.66
N LEU A 320 -14.25 -4.34 -12.18
CA LEU A 320 -13.79 -5.52 -11.45
C LEU A 320 -14.53 -5.72 -10.13
N SER A 321 -14.85 -4.64 -9.43
CA SER A 321 -15.61 -4.69 -8.18
C SER A 321 -17.03 -5.21 -8.42
N GLU A 322 -17.70 -4.65 -9.44
CA GLU A 322 -19.06 -5.00 -9.87
C GLU A 322 -19.14 -6.46 -10.35
N LEU A 323 -18.24 -6.88 -11.24
CA LEU A 323 -18.19 -8.25 -11.77
C LEU A 323 -17.98 -9.28 -10.65
N ARG A 324 -17.03 -9.03 -9.74
CA ARG A 324 -16.76 -9.94 -8.61
C ARG A 324 -17.93 -10.01 -7.62
N ALA A 325 -18.65 -8.90 -7.43
CA ALA A 325 -19.80 -8.85 -6.54
C ALA A 325 -21.03 -9.54 -7.13
N ILE A 326 -21.31 -9.40 -8.43
CA ILE A 326 -22.46 -10.04 -9.10
C ILE A 326 -22.17 -11.51 -9.42
N ARG A 327 -20.95 -11.81 -9.87
CA ARG A 327 -20.55 -13.14 -10.31
C ARG A 327 -19.18 -13.49 -9.72
N PRO A 328 -19.16 -14.08 -8.50
CA PRO A 328 -17.93 -14.57 -7.91
C PRO A 328 -17.34 -15.71 -8.76
N GLY A 329 -16.34 -15.39 -9.58
CA GLY A 329 -15.56 -16.34 -10.38
C GLY A 329 -14.09 -16.34 -9.96
N PRO A 330 -13.28 -17.28 -10.46
CA PRO A 330 -11.84 -17.30 -10.18
C PRO A 330 -11.20 -15.99 -10.62
N ALA A 331 -10.55 -15.29 -9.68
CA ALA A 331 -9.75 -14.11 -9.96
C ALA A 331 -8.53 -14.52 -10.78
N GLY A 332 -8.42 -14.09 -12.05
CA GLY A 332 -7.21 -14.38 -12.82
C GLY A 332 -7.25 -14.19 -14.34
N SER A 333 -8.38 -13.83 -14.96
CA SER A 333 -8.48 -13.79 -16.43
C SER A 333 -8.75 -12.40 -17.03
N ASP A 334 -8.84 -11.34 -16.23
CA ASP A 334 -9.01 -9.98 -16.76
C ASP A 334 -7.66 -9.28 -16.95
N ARG A 335 -7.53 -8.52 -18.06
CA ARG A 335 -6.28 -7.85 -18.41
C ARG A 335 -5.79 -6.85 -17.35
N LEU A 336 -6.69 -6.15 -16.63
CA LEU A 336 -6.28 -5.22 -15.57
C LEU A 336 -5.60 -5.98 -14.40
N THR A 337 -6.16 -7.11 -13.97
CA THR A 337 -5.55 -7.97 -12.94
C THR A 337 -4.21 -8.52 -13.41
N VAL A 338 -4.09 -8.93 -14.68
CA VAL A 338 -2.81 -9.39 -15.26
C VAL A 338 -1.75 -8.29 -15.25
N GLU A 339 -2.08 -7.09 -15.77
CA GLU A 339 -1.16 -5.95 -15.81
C GLU A 339 -0.72 -5.49 -14.42
N LEU A 340 -1.66 -5.44 -13.46
CA LEU A 340 -1.32 -5.12 -12.07
C LEU A 340 -0.42 -6.19 -11.45
N ALA A 341 -0.63 -7.47 -11.78
CA ALA A 341 0.20 -8.57 -11.31
C ALA A 341 1.61 -8.56 -11.94
N GLU A 342 1.71 -8.28 -13.23
CA GLU A 342 2.99 -8.10 -13.94
C GLU A 342 3.76 -6.87 -13.41
N ALA A 343 3.03 -5.81 -13.05
CA ALA A 343 3.59 -4.63 -12.35
C ALA A 343 3.94 -4.90 -10.88
N GLY A 344 3.63 -6.10 -10.38
CA GLY A 344 4.11 -6.62 -9.11
C GLY A 344 3.09 -6.66 -8.00
N LEU A 345 1.82 -6.29 -8.20
CA LEU A 345 0.78 -6.52 -7.17
C LEU A 345 0.49 -8.01 -7.03
N THR A 346 0.23 -8.47 -5.81
CA THR A 346 -0.22 -9.85 -5.60
C THR A 346 -1.73 -9.98 -5.87
N GLN A 347 -2.20 -11.21 -6.09
CA GLN A 347 -3.64 -11.46 -6.26
C GLN A 347 -4.44 -11.06 -5.01
N SER A 348 -3.86 -11.22 -3.82
CA SER A 348 -4.46 -10.75 -2.57
C SER A 348 -4.54 -9.23 -2.50
N GLU A 349 -3.49 -8.51 -2.93
CA GLU A 349 -3.49 -7.04 -3.02
C GLU A 349 -4.54 -6.53 -3.99
N ILE A 350 -4.61 -7.09 -5.20
CA ILE A 350 -5.59 -6.71 -6.22
C ILE A 350 -7.00 -6.98 -5.70
N THR A 351 -7.24 -8.15 -5.10
CA THR A 351 -8.54 -8.51 -4.51
C THR A 351 -8.95 -7.54 -3.42
N THR A 352 -8.04 -7.23 -2.49
CA THR A 352 -8.28 -6.30 -1.40
C THR A 352 -8.50 -4.88 -1.91
N LEU A 353 -7.70 -4.43 -2.88
CA LEU A 353 -7.80 -3.09 -3.47
C LEU A 353 -9.14 -2.87 -4.18
N VAL A 354 -9.57 -3.84 -4.98
CA VAL A 354 -10.84 -3.79 -5.72
C VAL A 354 -12.04 -3.89 -4.76
N ALA A 355 -11.95 -4.73 -3.73
CA ALA A 355 -13.01 -4.89 -2.73
C ALA A 355 -13.11 -3.69 -1.78
N ALA A 356 -11.98 -3.13 -1.36
CA ALA A 356 -11.93 -2.01 -0.42
C ALA A 356 -12.19 -0.67 -1.08
N ASP A 357 -11.90 -0.54 -2.39
CA ASP A 357 -11.99 0.69 -3.19
C ASP A 357 -11.45 1.89 -2.41
N PRO A 358 -10.14 1.93 -2.10
CA PRO A 358 -9.60 2.83 -1.09
C PRO A 358 -9.79 4.31 -1.45
N HIS A 359 -9.90 5.15 -0.43
CA HIS A 359 -9.88 6.60 -0.59
C HIS A 359 -8.45 7.06 -0.86
N VAL A 360 -8.26 7.75 -1.97
CA VAL A 360 -6.97 8.19 -2.49
C VAL A 360 -6.99 9.69 -2.84
N VAL A 361 -5.81 10.29 -2.91
CA VAL A 361 -5.61 11.68 -3.32
C VAL A 361 -4.71 11.63 -4.56
N ALA A 362 -5.12 12.22 -5.67
CA ALA A 362 -4.36 12.23 -6.92
C ALA A 362 -4.52 13.58 -7.63
N ASP A 363 -3.43 14.29 -7.90
CA ASP A 363 -3.42 15.50 -8.73
C ASP A 363 -4.57 16.49 -8.39
N GLN A 364 -4.75 16.81 -7.10
CA GLN A 364 -5.82 17.68 -6.55
C GLN A 364 -7.24 17.06 -6.50
N SER A 365 -7.45 15.89 -7.10
CA SER A 365 -8.68 15.11 -6.92
C SER A 365 -8.61 14.26 -5.64
N THR A 366 -9.68 14.31 -4.85
CA THR A 366 -9.87 13.47 -3.66
C THR A 366 -11.10 12.60 -3.90
N GLY A 367 -10.92 11.29 -3.78
CA GLY A 367 -12.02 10.35 -4.02
C GLY A 367 -11.58 8.92 -3.80
N HIS A 368 -12.51 8.00 -4.03
CA HIS A 368 -12.19 6.58 -4.04
C HIS A 368 -11.43 6.20 -5.31
N LEU A 369 -10.66 5.11 -5.26
CA LEU A 369 -9.79 4.70 -6.36
C LEU A 369 -10.57 4.49 -7.67
N SER A 370 -11.75 3.89 -7.61
CA SER A 370 -12.63 3.73 -8.77
C SER A 370 -13.16 5.05 -9.34
N ASP A 371 -13.29 6.13 -8.54
CA ASP A 371 -13.65 7.46 -9.07
C ASP A 371 -12.46 8.11 -9.77
N VAL A 372 -11.27 8.02 -9.16
CA VAL A 372 -10.04 8.60 -9.69
C VAL A 372 -9.62 7.90 -10.99
N THR A 373 -10.00 6.63 -11.13
CA THR A 373 -9.77 5.83 -12.34
C THR A 373 -10.96 5.78 -13.30
N ALA A 374 -12.03 6.53 -13.01
CA ALA A 374 -13.22 6.55 -13.84
C ALA A 374 -12.91 7.06 -15.26
N GLY A 375 -13.41 6.35 -16.26
CA GLY A 375 -13.28 6.72 -17.67
C GLY A 375 -11.87 6.59 -18.27
N LEU A 376 -10.88 6.14 -17.51
CA LEU A 376 -9.51 6.02 -17.99
C LEU A 376 -9.30 4.83 -18.93
N SER A 377 -8.17 4.86 -19.63
CA SER A 377 -7.67 3.71 -20.39
C SER A 377 -7.07 2.65 -19.45
N LEU A 378 -6.79 1.44 -19.96
CA LEU A 378 -6.11 0.40 -19.17
C LEU A 378 -4.75 0.90 -18.67
N ARG A 379 -3.94 1.46 -19.56
CA ARG A 379 -2.61 1.96 -19.22
C ARG A 379 -2.68 3.06 -18.16
N ASP A 380 -3.53 4.06 -18.38
CA ASP A 380 -3.70 5.17 -17.42
C ASP A 380 -4.25 4.66 -16.07
N THR A 381 -5.13 3.66 -16.09
CA THR A 381 -5.64 3.03 -14.86
C THR A 381 -4.51 2.34 -14.11
N VAL A 382 -3.71 1.51 -14.78
CA VAL A 382 -2.56 0.82 -14.19
C VAL A 382 -1.57 1.83 -13.62
N ASP A 383 -1.20 2.86 -14.39
CA ASP A 383 -0.27 3.91 -13.95
C ASP A 383 -0.79 4.65 -12.71
N ILE A 384 -2.08 5.02 -12.68
CA ILE A 384 -2.69 5.67 -11.52
C ILE A 384 -2.78 4.72 -10.33
N VAL A 385 -3.20 3.47 -10.52
CA VAL A 385 -3.26 2.46 -9.46
C VAL A 385 -1.87 2.22 -8.89
N LEU A 386 -0.83 2.08 -9.71
CA LEU A 386 0.55 1.87 -9.24
C LEU A 386 1.12 3.13 -8.57
N ARG A 387 0.76 4.32 -9.03
CA ARG A 387 1.18 5.59 -8.40
C ARG A 387 0.55 5.76 -7.02
N LEU A 388 -0.74 5.44 -6.89
CA LEU A 388 -1.52 5.64 -5.66
C LEU A 388 -1.42 4.44 -4.74
N VAL A 389 -1.55 3.22 -5.21
CA VAL A 389 -1.43 2.00 -4.41
C VAL A 389 -0.39 1.08 -5.05
N PRO A 390 0.90 1.47 -5.02
CA PRO A 390 1.92 0.59 -5.58
C PRO A 390 1.98 -0.73 -4.78
N PRO A 391 2.59 -1.77 -5.34
CA PRO A 391 2.75 -3.04 -4.63
C PRO A 391 3.38 -2.82 -3.26
N VAL A 392 2.69 -3.20 -2.19
CA VAL A 392 3.26 -3.38 -0.84
C VAL A 392 4.11 -4.64 -0.84
N PHE A 393 3.61 -5.67 -1.52
CA PHE A 393 4.00 -7.06 -1.39
C PHE A 393 4.64 -7.65 -2.67
N GLY A 394 4.94 -6.79 -3.63
CA GLY A 394 5.53 -7.17 -4.90
C GLY A 394 6.97 -7.69 -4.81
N ALA A 395 7.40 -8.43 -5.83
CA ALA A 395 8.75 -9.02 -5.92
C ALA A 395 9.87 -7.98 -5.77
N THR A 396 9.55 -6.72 -6.04
CA THR A 396 10.44 -5.56 -5.96
C THR A 396 10.27 -4.71 -4.69
N ASN A 397 9.42 -5.09 -3.72
CA ASN A 397 9.14 -4.28 -2.52
C ASN A 397 9.26 -5.01 -1.15
N GLY A 398 9.76 -6.26 -1.12
CA GLY A 398 10.44 -6.84 0.06
C GLY A 398 9.60 -7.19 1.28
N TYR A 399 8.35 -6.77 1.36
CA TYR A 399 7.32 -7.58 2.00
C TYR A 399 6.62 -8.33 0.90
N ALA A 400 5.92 -9.38 1.25
CA ALA A 400 5.26 -10.18 0.27
C ALA A 400 3.99 -10.81 0.82
N ASP A 401 3.16 -11.28 -0.11
CA ASP A 401 1.97 -12.09 0.10
C ASP A 401 2.18 -13.02 1.30
N GLY A 402 1.41 -12.77 2.37
CA GLY A 402 1.56 -13.47 3.65
C GLY A 402 1.48 -12.58 4.88
N VAL A 403 1.69 -11.26 4.75
CA VAL A 403 1.19 -10.30 5.75
C VAL A 403 -0.24 -9.95 5.35
N ASP A 404 -1.17 -10.83 5.67
CA ASP A 404 -2.58 -10.48 5.54
C ASP A 404 -2.97 -9.47 6.64
N LEU A 405 -4.13 -8.85 6.43
CA LEU A 405 -4.72 -7.89 7.35
C LEU A 405 -4.80 -8.43 8.79
N PRO A 406 -5.26 -9.67 9.03
CA PRO A 406 -5.18 -10.32 10.34
C PRO A 406 -3.78 -10.39 10.94
N MET A 407 -2.71 -10.57 10.16
CA MET A 407 -1.34 -10.59 10.66
C MET A 407 -0.81 -9.19 11.02
N LEU A 408 -1.20 -8.17 10.26
CA LEU A 408 -0.98 -6.76 10.62
C LEU A 408 -1.76 -6.40 11.90
N ASP A 409 -3.04 -6.76 11.98
CA ASP A 409 -3.92 -6.57 13.14
C ASP A 409 -3.47 -7.37 14.37
N ALA A 410 -2.96 -8.59 14.21
CA ALA A 410 -2.33 -9.39 15.27
C ALA A 410 -0.99 -8.78 15.72
N ALA A 411 -0.23 -8.19 14.80
CA ALA A 411 0.94 -7.39 15.16
C ALA A 411 0.57 -6.08 15.89
N PHE A 412 -0.64 -5.54 15.67
CA PHE A 412 -1.20 -4.42 16.43
C PHE A 412 -1.69 -4.82 17.84
N THR A 413 -2.00 -6.09 18.10
CA THR A 413 -2.66 -6.54 19.34
C THR A 413 -1.80 -7.41 20.25
N ASP A 414 -1.13 -8.44 19.74
CA ASP A 414 -0.53 -9.48 20.60
C ASP A 414 0.98 -9.64 20.45
N GLY A 415 1.58 -9.13 19.37
CA GLY A 415 3.00 -9.39 19.06
C GLY A 415 3.23 -10.89 18.75
N PRO A 416 3.74 -11.26 17.57
CA PRO A 416 3.86 -12.68 17.24
C PRO A 416 4.77 -13.40 18.26
N PRO A 417 4.42 -14.64 18.68
CA PRO A 417 5.29 -15.44 19.51
C PRO A 417 6.60 -15.66 18.76
N SER A 418 7.71 -15.19 19.32
CA SER A 418 9.03 -15.47 18.76
C SER A 418 9.22 -16.98 18.72
N ALA A 419 9.38 -17.54 17.52
CA ALA A 419 9.92 -18.88 17.38
C ALA A 419 11.26 -18.91 18.14
N ARG A 420 11.37 -19.84 19.08
CA ARG A 420 12.46 -19.89 20.05
C ARG A 420 13.57 -20.76 19.46
N PRO A 421 14.70 -20.19 19.00
CA PRO A 421 15.85 -21.02 18.63
C PRO A 421 16.34 -21.81 19.86
N GLY A 422 17.09 -22.88 19.58
CA GLY A 422 17.77 -23.65 20.62
C GLY A 422 18.74 -22.80 21.45
N PRO A 423 19.25 -23.33 22.56
CA PRO A 423 20.16 -22.61 23.44
C PRO A 423 21.43 -22.18 22.69
N PRO A 424 21.79 -20.88 22.65
CA PRO A 424 23.02 -20.44 22.02
C PRO A 424 24.20 -20.88 22.91
N VAL A 425 25.32 -21.16 22.26
CA VAL A 425 26.57 -21.35 22.98
C VAL A 425 27.17 -19.97 23.24
N ASP A 426 27.32 -19.61 24.52
CA ASP A 426 28.07 -18.42 24.93
C ASP A 426 29.57 -18.71 24.87
N ILE A 427 30.30 -17.94 24.09
CA ILE A 427 31.74 -18.13 23.85
C ILE A 427 32.49 -16.99 24.54
N ALA A 428 33.19 -17.34 25.63
CA ALA A 428 33.99 -16.40 26.39
C ALA A 428 35.19 -15.86 25.59
N ALA A 429 35.85 -16.72 24.79
CA ALA A 429 36.89 -16.35 23.84
C ALA A 429 37.05 -17.45 22.77
N PRO A 430 37.19 -17.12 21.47
CA PRO A 430 37.53 -18.11 20.45
C PRO A 430 38.94 -18.69 20.69
N ALA A 431 39.14 -19.95 20.31
CA ALA A 431 40.43 -20.64 20.47
C ALA A 431 41.47 -20.14 19.44
N GLU A 432 42.77 -20.35 19.68
CA GLU A 432 43.82 -20.05 18.68
C GLU A 432 43.60 -20.78 17.36
N ALA A 433 43.10 -22.01 17.41
CA ALA A 433 42.70 -22.79 16.23
C ALA A 433 41.58 -22.11 15.43
N ASP A 434 40.68 -21.36 16.08
CA ASP A 434 39.65 -20.58 15.40
C ASP A 434 40.28 -19.37 14.71
N VAL A 435 41.27 -18.70 15.31
CA VAL A 435 41.99 -17.60 14.63
C VAL A 435 42.70 -18.10 13.37
N ALA A 436 43.41 -19.23 13.46
CA ALA A 436 44.12 -19.83 12.33
C ALA A 436 43.16 -20.22 11.19
N ALA A 437 42.05 -20.88 11.51
CA ALA A 437 41.05 -21.28 10.53
C ALA A 437 40.39 -20.08 9.83
N GLY A 438 40.10 -19.00 10.56
CA GLY A 438 39.52 -17.80 9.95
C GLY A 438 40.50 -17.03 9.09
N ARG A 439 41.79 -16.98 9.47
CA ARG A 439 42.84 -16.44 8.60
C ARG A 439 42.95 -17.25 7.31
N ALA A 440 42.89 -18.57 7.41
CA ALA A 440 42.87 -19.44 6.22
C ALA A 440 41.65 -19.15 5.32
N ALA A 441 40.46 -18.92 5.90
CA ALA A 441 39.27 -18.54 5.13
C ALA A 441 39.42 -17.17 4.44
N LEU A 442 40.02 -16.18 5.12
CA LEU A 442 40.33 -14.87 4.52
C LEU A 442 41.34 -14.99 3.37
N VAL A 443 42.42 -15.75 3.56
CA VAL A 443 43.41 -16.05 2.51
C VAL A 443 42.78 -16.81 1.34
N ALA A 444 41.83 -17.72 1.61
CA ALA A 444 41.12 -18.44 0.56
C ALA A 444 40.08 -17.59 -0.18
N GLY A 445 39.84 -16.35 0.24
CA GLY A 445 38.83 -15.47 -0.36
C GLY A 445 37.38 -15.92 -0.12
N THR A 446 37.12 -16.77 0.88
CA THR A 446 35.78 -17.34 1.14
C THR A 446 34.90 -16.46 2.05
N VAL A 447 35.35 -15.24 2.38
CA VAL A 447 34.63 -14.30 3.26
C VAL A 447 34.16 -13.09 2.46
N GLY A 448 32.85 -12.79 2.50
CA GLY A 448 32.25 -11.58 1.95
C GLY A 448 31.79 -10.61 3.04
N MET A 449 31.83 -9.30 2.76
CA MET A 449 31.46 -8.24 3.71
C MET A 449 30.13 -7.58 3.32
N LEU A 450 29.16 -7.56 4.22
CA LEU A 450 27.86 -6.94 4.01
C LEU A 450 27.68 -5.71 4.92
N THR A 451 27.33 -4.58 4.33
CA THR A 451 27.28 -3.29 5.02
C THR A 451 25.92 -2.60 4.82
N PRO A 452 25.01 -2.61 5.81
CA PRO A 452 23.76 -1.86 5.76
C PRO A 452 24.01 -0.35 5.88
N ALA A 453 23.65 0.37 4.82
CA ALA A 453 23.81 1.82 4.66
C ALA A 453 22.50 2.54 4.28
N GLY A 454 21.35 1.84 4.30
CA GLY A 454 20.06 2.42 3.91
C GLY A 454 19.28 3.14 5.02
N GLY A 455 19.80 3.24 6.25
CA GLY A 455 19.08 3.87 7.36
C GLY A 455 18.96 5.40 7.23
N THR A 456 17.81 5.96 7.61
CA THR A 456 17.47 7.37 7.35
C THR A 456 18.06 8.39 8.34
N GLY A 457 18.87 7.94 9.30
CA GLY A 457 19.68 8.82 10.18
C GLY A 457 18.95 9.90 10.99
N GLY A 458 17.66 9.77 11.29
CA GLY A 458 16.88 10.83 11.95
C GLY A 458 17.41 11.31 13.32
N ARG A 459 17.97 10.42 14.14
CA ARG A 459 18.64 10.82 15.42
C ARG A 459 19.97 11.55 15.21
N PHE A 460 20.59 11.39 14.04
CA PHE A 460 21.90 11.96 13.73
C PHE A 460 21.75 13.34 13.07
N GLY A 461 21.06 13.41 11.92
CA GLY A 461 20.86 14.66 11.19
C GLY A 461 19.66 15.49 11.65
N GLY A 462 18.80 14.93 12.52
CA GLY A 462 17.58 15.57 13.00
C GLY A 462 16.32 15.15 12.23
N TYR A 463 15.21 14.98 12.95
CA TYR A 463 13.91 14.59 12.37
C TYR A 463 13.20 15.71 11.59
N HIS A 464 13.69 16.95 11.69
CA HIS A 464 13.14 18.10 11.01
C HIS A 464 13.59 18.19 9.53
N LEU A 465 14.66 17.49 9.14
CA LEU A 465 15.14 17.47 7.76
C LEU A 465 14.46 16.34 6.95
N PRO A 466 14.23 16.52 5.63
CA PRO A 466 13.80 15.44 4.74
C PRO A 466 14.76 14.24 4.78
N GLU A 467 14.27 13.02 4.64
CA GLU A 467 15.13 11.82 4.79
C GLU A 467 16.22 11.68 3.71
N ILE A 468 16.00 12.27 2.55
CA ILE A 468 16.97 12.35 1.44
C ILE A 468 18.09 13.37 1.70
N ASP A 469 17.98 14.19 2.75
CA ASP A 469 18.96 15.21 3.07
C ASP A 469 20.34 14.57 3.36
N PRO A 470 21.42 15.02 2.69
CA PRO A 470 22.76 14.47 2.90
C PRO A 470 23.24 14.51 4.37
N ASN A 471 22.80 15.49 5.15
CA ASN A 471 23.17 15.60 6.57
C ASN A 471 22.55 14.49 7.43
N ARG A 472 21.49 13.84 6.95
CA ARG A 472 20.93 12.62 7.57
C ARG A 472 21.67 11.36 7.16
N GLN A 473 22.43 11.39 6.07
CA GLN A 473 23.17 10.24 5.54
C GLN A 473 24.52 10.06 6.25
N LYS A 474 24.48 9.82 7.56
CA LYS A 474 25.65 9.74 8.46
C LYS A 474 26.78 8.79 8.02
N VAL A 475 26.48 7.81 7.18
CA VAL A 475 27.47 6.84 6.66
C VAL A 475 28.29 7.40 5.50
N LEU A 476 27.73 8.40 4.80
CA LEU A 476 28.32 9.13 3.67
C LEU A 476 28.94 10.46 4.10
N ALA A 477 28.47 11.02 5.21
CA ALA A 477 29.03 12.25 5.78
C ALA A 477 30.52 12.07 6.10
N ARG A 478 31.35 13.01 5.64
CA ARG A 478 32.81 13.03 5.86
C ARG A 478 33.16 13.56 7.26
N LEU A 479 32.83 12.76 8.27
CA LEU A 479 32.87 13.14 9.67
C LEU A 479 34.23 12.89 10.35
N PHE A 480 35.07 12.05 9.74
CA PHE A 480 36.32 11.61 10.34
C PHE A 480 37.52 12.26 9.68
N ARG A 481 38.58 12.43 10.45
CA ARG A 481 39.91 12.80 9.95
C ARG A 481 40.86 11.66 10.22
N VAL A 482 41.49 11.15 9.17
CA VAL A 482 42.63 10.24 9.30
C VAL A 482 43.77 10.91 8.56
N GLU A 483 44.82 11.26 9.31
CA GLU A 483 45.86 12.17 8.83
C GLU A 483 45.24 13.50 8.33
N ALA A 484 45.57 13.95 7.11
CA ALA A 484 45.01 15.15 6.50
C ALA A 484 43.71 14.92 5.69
N ARG A 485 43.17 13.70 5.66
CA ARG A 485 42.02 13.35 4.81
C ARG A 485 40.71 13.35 5.60
N SER A 486 39.67 13.95 5.04
CA SER A 486 38.30 13.83 5.54
C SER A 486 37.63 12.60 4.95
N LEU A 487 37.18 11.70 5.82
CA LEU A 487 36.63 10.39 5.46
C LEU A 487 35.22 10.20 6.01
N SER A 488 34.41 9.45 5.26
CA SER A 488 33.13 8.93 5.72
C SER A 488 33.27 7.56 6.41
N ALA A 489 32.21 7.11 7.08
CA ALA A 489 32.21 5.78 7.68
C ALA A 489 32.33 4.66 6.62
N LEU A 490 31.79 4.87 5.41
CA LEU A 490 31.95 3.95 4.29
C LEU A 490 33.38 3.94 3.73
N ASP A 491 34.07 5.08 3.71
CA ASP A 491 35.49 5.12 3.32
C ASP A 491 36.35 4.28 4.28
N ILE A 492 36.06 4.36 5.58
CA ILE A 492 36.72 3.53 6.60
C ILE A 492 36.41 2.04 6.37
N ARG A 493 35.15 1.68 6.06
CA ARG A 493 34.77 0.29 5.75
C ARG A 493 35.52 -0.24 4.52
N LEU A 494 35.64 0.57 3.48
CA LEU A 494 36.37 0.23 2.26
C LEU A 494 37.86 0.03 2.54
N ALA A 495 38.46 0.92 3.34
CA ALA A 495 39.85 0.81 3.79
C ALA A 495 40.10 -0.53 4.51
N ASN A 496 39.17 -0.96 5.37
CA ASN A 496 39.28 -2.25 6.06
C ASN A 496 39.30 -3.45 5.10
N SER A 497 38.48 -3.42 4.04
CA SER A 497 38.52 -4.46 2.99
C SER A 497 39.87 -4.46 2.27
N ARG A 498 40.44 -3.29 1.96
CA ARG A 498 41.78 -3.19 1.35
C ARG A 498 42.87 -3.73 2.28
N PHE A 499 42.82 -3.36 3.55
CA PHE A 499 43.78 -3.84 4.56
C PHE A 499 43.76 -5.37 4.66
N LEU A 500 42.58 -5.98 4.74
CA LEU A 500 42.44 -7.44 4.73
C LEU A 500 43.01 -8.05 3.44
N GLY A 501 42.83 -7.39 2.30
CA GLY A 501 43.44 -7.80 1.03
C GLY A 501 44.96 -7.75 1.03
N ALA A 502 45.55 -6.69 1.59
CA ALA A 502 47.00 -6.55 1.71
C ALA A 502 47.61 -7.59 2.67
N GLU A 503 46.93 -7.87 3.79
CA GLU A 503 47.40 -8.85 4.79
C GLU A 503 47.27 -10.30 4.30
N ASN A 504 46.19 -10.62 3.57
CA ASN A 504 45.82 -12.00 3.25
C ASN A 504 45.95 -12.37 1.76
N GLY A 505 46.38 -11.43 0.90
CA GLY A 505 46.49 -11.62 -0.55
C GLY A 505 45.16 -11.59 -1.32
N HIS A 506 44.03 -11.73 -0.62
CA HIS A 506 42.69 -11.68 -1.18
C HIS A 506 41.83 -10.63 -0.50
N ARG A 507 41.30 -9.70 -1.30
CA ARG A 507 40.39 -8.66 -0.82
C ARG A 507 38.97 -9.24 -0.69
N PRO A 508 38.37 -9.26 0.51
CA PRO A 508 36.97 -9.67 0.68
C PRO A 508 36.05 -8.77 -0.17
N PRO A 509 35.14 -9.35 -0.99
CA PRO A 509 34.17 -8.54 -1.72
C PRO A 509 33.27 -7.79 -0.73
N LEU A 510 33.00 -6.51 -1.02
CA LEU A 510 32.19 -5.64 -0.18
C LEU A 510 30.87 -5.34 -0.88
N ALA A 511 29.75 -5.64 -0.25
CA ALA A 511 28.45 -5.18 -0.70
C ALA A 511 27.80 -4.22 0.28
N VAL A 512 27.29 -3.11 -0.25
CA VAL A 512 26.66 -2.04 0.51
C VAL A 512 25.18 -1.98 0.16
N LEU A 513 24.34 -2.18 1.19
CA LEU A 513 22.90 -2.10 1.06
C LEU A 513 22.43 -0.66 1.21
N GLY A 514 21.89 -0.10 0.15
CA GLY A 514 21.21 1.19 0.18
C GLY A 514 19.70 1.09 0.42
N SER A 515 19.05 2.24 0.44
CA SER A 515 17.60 2.39 0.34
C SER A 515 17.28 3.49 -0.66
N GLU A 516 15.99 3.68 -0.99
CA GLU A 516 15.54 4.81 -1.80
C GLU A 516 16.10 6.16 -1.30
N THR A 517 16.17 6.34 0.03
CA THR A 517 16.66 7.59 0.65
C THR A 517 18.17 7.81 0.54
N SER A 518 18.97 6.74 0.39
CA SER A 518 20.43 6.83 0.31
C SER A 518 20.99 6.51 -1.08
N ALA A 519 20.11 6.20 -2.04
CA ALA A 519 20.53 5.66 -3.34
C ALA A 519 21.38 6.61 -4.17
N ALA A 520 20.99 7.87 -4.26
CA ALA A 520 21.77 8.88 -4.98
C ALA A 520 23.17 9.02 -4.36
N GLY A 521 23.24 9.31 -3.06
CA GLY A 521 24.51 9.52 -2.36
C GLY A 521 25.43 8.29 -2.37
N LEU A 522 24.89 7.06 -2.34
CA LEU A 522 25.68 5.84 -2.47
C LEU A 522 26.26 5.64 -3.88
N ARG A 523 25.49 5.98 -4.92
CA ARG A 523 26.00 5.96 -6.31
C ARG A 523 27.10 6.99 -6.48
N ASP A 524 26.88 8.22 -6.01
CA ASP A 524 27.88 9.29 -6.07
C ASP A 524 29.16 8.91 -5.33
N TRP A 525 29.03 8.32 -4.14
CA TRP A 525 30.18 7.80 -3.38
C TRP A 525 30.96 6.75 -4.16
N ARG A 526 30.28 5.72 -4.69
CA ARG A 526 30.91 4.64 -5.47
C ARG A 526 31.57 5.16 -6.75
N ASP A 527 30.89 6.07 -7.45
CA ASP A 527 31.35 6.62 -8.72
C ASP A 527 32.52 7.61 -8.52
N GLY A 528 32.71 8.11 -7.29
CA GLY A 528 33.89 8.86 -6.86
C GLY A 528 35.09 7.99 -6.45
N LEU A 529 34.94 6.67 -6.34
CA LEU A 529 36.04 5.75 -6.05
C LEU A 529 36.92 5.53 -7.29
N ASP A 530 38.18 5.12 -7.08
CA ASP A 530 39.04 4.66 -8.16
C ASP A 530 38.49 3.36 -8.81
N GLN A 531 39.01 2.99 -9.98
CA GLN A 531 38.50 1.85 -10.74
C GLN A 531 38.62 0.54 -9.97
N ALA A 532 39.70 0.32 -9.22
CA ALA A 532 39.94 -0.92 -8.50
C ALA A 532 38.93 -1.10 -7.36
N ASP A 533 38.62 -0.04 -6.62
CA ASP A 533 37.60 -0.06 -5.59
C ASP A 533 36.19 -0.12 -6.13
N ARG A 534 35.92 0.61 -7.21
CA ARG A 534 34.59 0.62 -7.82
C ARG A 534 34.15 -0.78 -8.25
N VAL A 535 35.09 -1.60 -8.73
CA VAL A 535 34.84 -3.01 -9.10
C VAL A 535 34.72 -3.91 -7.87
N ALA A 536 35.40 -3.58 -6.77
CA ALA A 536 35.35 -4.37 -5.53
C ALA A 536 34.12 -4.09 -4.66
N VAL A 537 33.30 -3.10 -5.02
CA VAL A 537 32.11 -2.69 -4.27
C VAL A 537 30.83 -2.95 -5.06
N ASP A 538 30.01 -3.83 -4.51
CA ASP A 538 28.65 -4.06 -5.00
C ASP A 538 27.65 -3.15 -4.26
N LEU A 539 26.78 -2.48 -5.01
CA LEU A 539 25.62 -1.79 -4.45
C LEU A 539 24.37 -2.61 -4.72
N PHE A 540 23.54 -2.78 -3.69
CA PHE A 540 22.23 -3.40 -3.80
C PHE A 540 21.23 -2.67 -2.92
N TRP A 541 19.94 -2.84 -3.20
CA TRP A 541 18.91 -1.95 -2.69
C TRP A 541 17.89 -2.70 -1.87
N GLN A 542 17.66 -2.24 -0.64
CA GLN A 542 16.51 -2.72 0.13
C GLN A 542 15.24 -2.02 -0.31
N HIS A 543 14.15 -2.73 -0.07
CA HIS A 543 12.82 -2.28 -0.38
C HIS A 543 12.22 -1.35 0.69
N GLY A 544 11.32 -0.47 0.27
CA GLY A 544 10.59 0.43 1.14
C GLY A 544 9.24 -0.16 1.59
N ILE A 545 8.85 0.12 2.83
CA ILE A 545 7.51 -0.14 3.40
C ILE A 545 6.70 1.13 3.51
N TYR A 546 5.38 0.98 3.52
CA TYR A 546 4.47 2.08 3.76
C TYR A 546 4.50 2.57 5.20
N ARG A 547 4.38 3.89 5.31
CA ARG A 547 4.01 4.56 6.55
C ARG A 547 2.50 4.68 6.60
N LEU A 548 1.96 4.46 7.78
CA LEU A 548 0.55 4.67 8.07
C LEU A 548 0.41 5.98 8.85
N ASP A 549 -0.49 6.86 8.45
CA ASP A 549 -0.90 8.02 9.22
C ASP A 549 -1.56 7.53 10.52
N ARG A 550 -0.96 7.90 11.65
CA ARG A 550 -1.40 7.45 12.97
C ARG A 550 -2.80 7.95 13.29
N THR A 551 -3.12 9.20 12.92
CA THR A 551 -4.42 9.81 13.21
C THR A 551 -5.54 9.12 12.43
N LEU A 552 -5.26 8.71 11.19
CA LEU A 552 -6.22 7.97 10.36
C LEU A 552 -6.40 6.52 10.81
N ALA A 553 -5.34 5.88 11.31
CA ALA A 553 -5.41 4.53 11.85
C ALA A 553 -6.22 4.46 13.16
N GLU A 554 -6.13 5.49 14.00
CA GLU A 554 -6.86 5.55 15.28
C GLU A 554 -8.33 6.02 15.13
N ALA A 555 -8.65 6.79 14.08
CA ALA A 555 -9.94 7.47 13.95
C ALA A 555 -11.14 6.60 13.49
N ALA A 556 -10.98 5.30 13.19
CA ALA A 556 -12.12 4.40 12.94
C ALA A 556 -11.72 2.92 12.95
N PRO A 557 -12.12 2.14 13.96
CA PRO A 557 -12.15 0.68 13.85
C PRO A 557 -12.98 0.30 12.61
N GLY A 558 -12.36 -0.32 11.60
CA GLY A 558 -13.01 -0.72 10.35
C GLY A 558 -12.64 0.09 9.10
N ARG A 559 -11.73 1.08 9.16
CA ARG A 559 -11.10 1.62 7.95
C ARG A 559 -9.99 0.67 7.47
N SER A 560 -10.01 0.34 6.17
CA SER A 560 -8.90 -0.39 5.54
C SER A 560 -7.57 0.36 5.71
N TRP A 561 -6.50 -0.34 6.08
CA TRP A 561 -5.14 0.19 6.23
C TRP A 561 -4.65 0.96 5.00
N THR A 562 -5.14 0.60 3.80
CA THR A 562 -4.86 1.31 2.53
C THR A 562 -5.28 2.78 2.58
N ASN A 563 -6.33 3.11 3.33
CA ASN A 563 -6.79 4.48 3.57
C ASN A 563 -5.91 5.22 4.59
N ALA A 564 -5.20 4.49 5.44
CA ALA A 564 -4.28 5.04 6.41
C ALA A 564 -2.87 5.21 5.84
N ILE A 565 -2.57 4.78 4.60
CA ILE A 565 -1.27 5.02 4.00
C ILE A 565 -1.00 6.54 3.97
N LEU A 566 0.10 6.96 4.59
CA LEU A 566 0.54 8.34 4.56
C LEU A 566 1.03 8.68 3.15
N ARG A 567 0.55 9.79 2.60
CA ARG A 567 0.82 10.22 1.22
C ARG A 567 1.38 11.62 1.16
N ASP A 568 2.15 11.89 0.11
CA ASP A 568 2.53 13.24 -0.26
C ASP A 568 1.39 13.97 -1.01
N ARG A 569 1.58 15.25 -1.32
CA ARG A 569 0.62 16.10 -2.04
C ARG A 569 0.29 15.60 -3.44
N ALA A 570 1.18 14.81 -4.04
CA ALA A 570 0.97 14.17 -5.34
C ALA A 570 0.27 12.80 -5.20
N GLY A 571 -0.10 12.39 -3.98
CA GLY A 571 -0.74 11.11 -3.72
C GLY A 571 0.21 9.93 -3.58
N ARG A 572 1.51 10.14 -3.75
CA ARG A 572 2.50 9.07 -3.69
C ARG A 572 2.67 8.63 -2.24
N PRO A 573 2.74 7.31 -1.99
CA PRO A 573 2.85 6.83 -0.63
C PRO A 573 4.23 7.15 -0.04
N SER A 574 4.23 7.57 1.22
CA SER A 574 5.44 7.77 2.01
C SER A 574 6.05 6.43 2.37
N ARG A 575 7.30 6.21 1.97
CA ARG A 575 8.02 4.95 2.16
C ARG A 575 9.22 5.10 3.07
N LYS A 576 9.61 3.98 3.69
CA LYS A 576 10.85 3.87 4.44
C LYS A 576 11.50 2.50 4.29
N PRO A 577 12.82 2.36 4.35
CA PRO A 577 13.45 1.07 4.63
C PRO A 577 12.89 0.41 5.90
N HIS A 578 12.62 -0.89 5.82
CA HIS A 578 11.89 -1.67 6.82
C HIS A 578 12.73 -2.21 7.98
N GLY A 579 13.76 -1.46 8.34
CA GLY A 579 14.75 -1.89 9.32
C GLY A 579 15.91 -2.64 8.69
N SER A 580 16.85 -3.09 9.52
CA SER A 580 18.09 -3.70 9.05
C SER A 580 17.92 -5.12 8.52
N MET A 581 16.75 -5.76 8.73
CA MET A 581 16.43 -7.04 8.11
C MET A 581 16.34 -6.95 6.57
N GLY A 582 16.10 -5.75 6.03
CA GLY A 582 16.17 -5.49 4.59
C GLY A 582 17.47 -5.90 3.92
N LEU A 583 18.54 -6.15 4.70
CA LEU A 583 19.80 -6.66 4.20
C LEU A 583 19.67 -8.05 3.56
N PHE A 584 19.19 -9.04 4.31
CA PHE A 584 19.18 -10.42 3.78
C PHE A 584 18.06 -10.62 2.78
N SER A 585 16.91 -9.97 2.94
CA SER A 585 15.85 -10.05 1.93
C SER A 585 16.32 -9.52 0.58
N ALA A 586 16.94 -8.34 0.56
CA ALA A 586 17.50 -7.77 -0.66
C ALA A 586 18.66 -8.61 -1.22
N LEU A 587 19.54 -9.13 -0.36
CA LEU A 587 20.65 -9.98 -0.79
C LEU A 587 20.14 -11.24 -1.49
N LEU A 588 19.22 -11.97 -0.84
CA LEU A 588 18.71 -13.26 -1.34
C LEU A 588 17.88 -13.12 -2.62
N ILE A 589 17.21 -11.98 -2.81
CA ILE A 589 16.48 -11.67 -4.05
C ILE A 589 17.44 -11.25 -5.17
N SER A 590 18.55 -10.60 -4.82
CA SER A 590 19.53 -10.12 -5.81
C SER A 590 20.40 -11.23 -6.38
N ASP A 591 20.90 -11.03 -7.60
CA ASP A 591 21.88 -11.93 -8.23
C ASP A 591 23.25 -11.92 -7.54
N LEU A 592 23.46 -10.99 -6.60
CA LEU A 592 24.67 -10.90 -5.79
C LEU A 592 24.90 -12.18 -4.97
N PHE A 593 23.84 -12.74 -4.38
CA PHE A 593 23.94 -13.92 -3.52
C PHE A 593 24.50 -15.12 -4.29
N GLU A 594 23.92 -15.43 -5.46
CA GLU A 594 24.38 -16.52 -6.32
C GLU A 594 25.75 -16.24 -6.94
N ARG A 595 26.04 -14.98 -7.27
CA ARG A 595 27.37 -14.62 -7.76
C ARG A 595 28.44 -14.87 -6.71
N TRP A 596 28.20 -14.45 -5.48
CA TRP A 596 29.12 -14.65 -4.35
C TRP A 596 29.32 -16.13 -4.03
N GLU A 597 28.24 -16.91 -4.04
CA GLU A 597 28.33 -18.37 -3.88
C GLU A 597 29.16 -19.02 -5.00
N ARG A 598 28.95 -18.61 -6.27
CA ARG A 598 29.71 -19.13 -7.42
C ARG A 598 31.21 -18.81 -7.37
N VAL A 599 31.60 -17.68 -6.78
CA VAL A 599 33.01 -17.32 -6.60
C VAL A 599 33.60 -17.86 -5.29
N GLY A 600 32.87 -18.72 -4.57
CA GLY A 600 33.38 -19.45 -3.40
C GLY A 600 33.22 -18.72 -2.07
N VAL A 601 32.37 -17.69 -1.98
CA VAL A 601 32.06 -17.08 -0.67
C VAL A 601 31.26 -18.08 0.17
N GLU A 602 31.78 -18.44 1.33
CA GLU A 602 31.17 -19.36 2.29
C GLU A 602 30.66 -18.64 3.55
N TYR A 603 31.28 -17.52 3.92
CA TYR A 603 30.99 -16.77 5.15
C TYR A 603 30.68 -15.31 4.83
N LEU A 604 29.63 -14.79 5.48
CA LEU A 604 29.22 -13.39 5.37
C LEU A 604 29.50 -12.68 6.70
N ALA A 605 30.33 -11.65 6.67
CA ALA A 605 30.59 -10.77 7.80
C ALA A 605 29.76 -9.49 7.65
N VAL A 606 28.76 -9.34 8.51
CA VAL A 606 27.78 -8.25 8.47
C VAL A 606 28.06 -7.27 9.61
N ALA A 607 28.08 -5.97 9.31
CA ALA A 607 28.02 -4.94 10.34
C ALA A 607 27.46 -3.63 9.79
N ASN A 608 26.80 -2.86 10.66
CA ASN A 608 26.29 -1.53 10.31
C ASN A 608 27.39 -0.65 9.66
N ALA A 609 27.05 0.09 8.61
CA ALA A 609 27.99 0.99 7.94
C ALA A 609 28.53 2.08 8.87
N TYR A 610 27.73 2.48 9.87
CA TYR A 610 28.10 3.50 10.86
C TYR A 610 28.85 2.94 12.07
N ASP A 611 29.24 1.66 12.07
CA ASP A 611 30.15 1.11 13.08
C ASP A 611 31.60 1.15 12.55
N VAL A 612 32.29 2.25 12.82
CA VAL A 612 33.59 2.54 12.18
C VAL A 612 34.73 1.65 12.68
N LEU A 613 34.55 0.98 13.82
CA LEU A 613 35.55 0.08 14.39
C LEU A 613 35.34 -1.40 14.07
N PHE A 614 34.24 -1.75 13.40
CA PHE A 614 34.06 -3.12 12.95
C PHE A 614 35.22 -3.52 12.04
N ARG A 615 35.79 -4.68 12.33
CA ARG A 615 36.73 -5.42 11.50
C ARG A 615 36.22 -6.84 11.42
N VAL A 616 36.48 -7.51 10.29
CA VAL A 616 36.22 -8.95 10.20
C VAL A 616 37.15 -9.62 11.21
N ASP A 617 36.57 -10.29 12.20
CA ASP A 617 37.30 -11.01 13.23
C ASP A 617 37.59 -12.44 12.73
N PRO A 618 38.87 -12.78 12.43
CA PRO A 618 39.22 -14.13 11.98
C PRO A 618 38.80 -15.19 12.99
N ALA A 619 38.84 -14.87 14.29
CA ALA A 619 38.49 -15.83 15.32
C ALA A 619 37.00 -16.22 15.25
N VAL A 620 36.11 -15.30 14.88
CA VAL A 620 34.68 -15.58 14.70
C VAL A 620 34.41 -16.35 13.41
N VAL A 621 35.10 -15.98 12.31
CA VAL A 621 35.01 -16.71 11.04
C VAL A 621 35.50 -18.14 11.20
N GLY A 622 36.65 -18.36 11.86
CA GLY A 622 37.16 -19.70 12.06
C GLY A 622 36.39 -20.49 13.10
N TYR A 623 35.72 -19.85 14.06
CA TYR A 623 34.75 -20.53 14.91
C TYR A 623 33.66 -21.19 14.07
N LEU A 624 33.11 -20.45 13.09
CA LEU A 624 32.20 -21.03 12.10
C LEU A 624 32.91 -22.13 11.30
N ALA A 625 34.07 -21.87 10.70
CA ALA A 625 34.76 -22.86 9.87
C ALA A 625 34.98 -24.21 10.60
N ASN A 626 35.43 -24.17 11.85
CA ASN A 626 35.70 -25.36 12.66
C ASN A 626 34.45 -26.06 13.19
N ARG A 627 33.27 -25.41 13.14
CA ARG A 627 32.00 -25.92 13.66
C ARG A 627 30.94 -25.87 12.57
N PRO A 628 30.92 -26.84 11.63
CA PRO A 628 29.94 -26.88 10.54
C PRO A 628 28.48 -26.96 11.03
N ALA A 629 28.28 -27.39 12.28
CA ALA A 629 26.99 -27.35 12.96
C ALA A 629 26.58 -25.97 13.47
N THR A 630 27.34 -24.88 13.25
CA THR A 630 26.93 -23.51 13.56
C THR A 630 26.59 -22.76 12.28
N ASP A 631 25.40 -22.18 12.25
CA ASP A 631 24.82 -21.43 11.12
C ASP A 631 25.22 -19.96 11.16
N ALA A 632 25.18 -19.37 12.36
CA ALA A 632 25.46 -17.96 12.56
C ALA A 632 26.07 -17.67 13.93
N VAL A 633 26.86 -16.59 14.00
CA VAL A 633 27.44 -16.04 15.22
C VAL A 633 27.10 -14.57 15.34
N ILE A 634 26.51 -14.17 16.47
CA ILE A 634 26.29 -12.75 16.80
C ILE A 634 27.35 -12.27 17.79
N VAL A 635 27.88 -11.07 17.54
CA VAL A 635 28.81 -10.43 18.45
C VAL A 635 28.04 -9.55 19.44
N THR A 636 28.31 -9.74 20.71
CA THR A 636 27.71 -8.98 21.81
C THR A 636 28.79 -8.30 22.64
N MET A 637 28.38 -7.31 23.43
CA MET A 637 29.30 -6.60 24.32
C MET A 637 28.58 -6.21 25.62
N PRO A 638 29.31 -5.85 26.68
CA PRO A 638 28.71 -5.20 27.85
C PRO A 638 27.89 -3.96 27.47
N TRP A 639 26.83 -3.67 28.22
CA TRP A 639 25.93 -2.55 27.91
C TRP A 639 26.64 -1.22 28.11
N ALA A 640 26.67 -0.41 27.06
CA ALA A 640 27.29 0.90 27.06
C ALA A 640 26.37 1.97 27.66
N TRP A 641 26.96 2.98 28.29
CA TRP A 641 26.26 4.14 28.84
C TRP A 641 27.08 5.42 28.72
N SER A 642 26.40 6.55 28.76
CA SER A 642 26.97 7.90 28.92
C SER A 642 26.52 8.50 30.25
N ALA A 643 27.34 9.36 30.84
CA ALA A 643 26.99 10.13 32.02
C ALA A 643 27.66 11.50 31.97
N THR A 644 27.20 12.41 32.83
CA THR A 644 27.85 13.70 33.06
C THR A 644 28.22 13.78 34.52
N LEU A 645 29.52 13.77 34.82
CA LEU A 645 30.04 13.81 36.19
C LEU A 645 30.25 15.26 36.62
N PRO A 646 29.75 15.67 37.81
CA PRO A 646 30.12 16.95 38.38
C PRO A 646 31.60 16.93 38.81
N ARG A 647 32.35 17.98 38.47
CA ARG A 647 33.74 18.22 38.86
C ARG A 647 33.89 19.63 39.46
N PRO A 648 34.95 19.90 40.26
CA PRO A 648 35.17 21.23 40.83
C PRO A 648 35.26 22.37 39.79
N ASP A 649 35.67 22.04 38.57
CA ASP A 649 35.86 22.93 37.42
C ASP A 649 34.73 22.86 36.38
N GLY A 650 33.66 22.11 36.64
CA GLY A 650 32.48 22.05 35.77
C GLY A 650 31.84 20.67 35.67
N HIS A 651 31.49 20.28 34.44
CA HIS A 651 30.88 18.99 34.15
C HIS A 651 31.75 18.22 33.17
N LEU A 652 32.03 16.94 33.48
CA LEU A 652 32.80 16.05 32.63
C LEU A 652 31.87 15.05 31.96
N ALA A 653 31.72 15.14 30.63
CA ALA A 653 31.02 14.13 29.87
C ALA A 653 31.87 12.86 29.79
N VAL A 654 31.28 11.72 30.15
CA VAL A 654 31.95 10.42 30.18
C VAL A 654 31.15 9.36 29.45
N ARG A 655 31.85 8.33 28.96
CA ARG A 655 31.31 7.15 28.32
C ARG A 655 31.85 5.90 29.01
N GLY A 656 30.98 4.95 29.33
CA GLY A 656 31.39 3.71 29.97
C GLY A 656 30.61 2.49 29.51
N ASP A 657 30.89 1.35 30.13
CA ASP A 657 30.12 0.12 30.01
C ASP A 657 29.97 -0.62 31.35
N ASP A 658 29.22 -1.73 31.34
CA ASP A 658 28.94 -2.52 32.55
C ASP A 658 30.13 -3.35 33.06
N GLU A 659 31.22 -3.43 32.31
CA GLU A 659 32.45 -4.13 32.73
C GLU A 659 33.46 -3.17 33.38
N GLY A 660 33.07 -1.91 33.57
CA GLY A 660 33.87 -0.91 34.26
C GLY A 660 34.81 -0.14 33.33
N TRP A 661 34.67 -0.26 32.01
CA TRP A 661 35.33 0.65 31.09
C TRP A 661 34.73 2.05 31.24
N LEU A 662 35.58 3.08 31.31
CA LEU A 662 35.18 4.48 31.43
C LEU A 662 36.19 5.40 30.74
N MET A 663 35.69 6.35 29.95
CA MET A 663 36.51 7.32 29.22
C MET A 663 35.85 8.71 29.23
N ASP A 664 36.65 9.77 29.32
CA ASP A 664 36.17 11.14 29.18
C ASP A 664 36.08 11.60 27.72
N GLU A 665 35.54 12.80 27.52
CA GLU A 665 35.45 13.43 26.19
C GLU A 665 36.80 13.75 25.53
N HIS A 666 37.92 13.65 26.25
CA HIS A 666 39.28 13.84 25.74
C HIS A 666 39.98 12.51 25.44
N GLY A 667 39.29 11.38 25.59
CA GLY A 667 39.84 10.06 25.32
C GLY A 667 40.67 9.49 26.47
N ARG A 668 40.64 10.10 27.66
CA ARG A 668 41.37 9.60 28.83
C ARG A 668 40.54 8.54 29.52
N VAL A 669 41.14 7.37 29.73
CA VAL A 669 40.53 6.32 30.55
C VAL A 669 40.49 6.78 32.00
N LEU A 670 39.32 6.66 32.62
CA LEU A 670 39.09 7.07 34.01
C LEU A 670 38.92 5.84 34.90
N SER A 671 39.26 5.97 36.18
CA SER A 671 38.98 4.96 37.21
C SER A 671 37.80 5.34 38.12
N ASP A 672 37.10 6.43 37.82
CA ASP A 672 35.96 6.90 38.59
C ASP A 672 34.82 5.87 38.61
N THR A 673 34.09 5.80 39.72
CA THR A 673 32.84 5.05 39.80
C THR A 673 31.68 5.97 39.43
N VAL A 674 30.90 5.57 38.42
CA VAL A 674 29.69 6.31 38.03
C VAL A 674 28.47 5.63 38.66
N PRO A 675 27.69 6.35 39.50
CA PRO A 675 26.45 5.84 40.08
C PRO A 675 25.50 5.32 38.99
N HIS A 676 24.78 4.21 39.25
CA HIS A 676 23.94 3.56 38.25
C HIS A 676 22.81 4.47 37.74
N ASP A 677 22.24 5.29 38.62
CA ASP A 677 21.21 6.29 38.36
C ASP A 677 21.71 7.48 37.51
N ALA A 678 23.02 7.73 37.49
CA ALA A 678 23.64 8.74 36.63
C ALA A 678 23.92 8.24 35.21
N ARG A 679 23.69 6.95 34.91
CA ARG A 679 24.02 6.33 33.62
C ARG A 679 22.83 6.41 32.67
N HIS A 680 23.05 7.04 31.52
CA HIS A 680 22.17 7.01 30.37
C HIS A 680 22.65 5.94 29.40
N TYR A 681 22.00 4.78 29.43
CA TYR A 681 22.42 3.65 28.62
C TYR A 681 22.03 3.75 27.15
N ASP A 682 22.79 3.04 26.31
CA ASP A 682 22.57 3.00 24.87
C ASP A 682 21.27 2.30 24.49
N VAL A 683 20.45 3.00 23.71
CA VAL A 683 19.25 2.40 23.12
C VAL A 683 19.68 1.39 22.05
N GLY A 684 19.34 0.12 22.26
CA GLY A 684 19.66 -0.96 21.33
C GLY A 684 19.04 -2.29 21.72
N GLY A 685 19.37 -3.33 20.96
CA GLY A 685 18.94 -4.70 21.26
C GLY A 685 19.69 -5.27 22.45
N ALA A 686 18.98 -5.88 23.38
CA ALA A 686 19.51 -6.77 24.38
C ALA A 686 19.58 -8.21 23.83
N VAL A 687 20.68 -8.88 24.14
CA VAL A 687 20.86 -10.33 23.99
C VAL A 687 20.90 -10.90 25.39
N THR A 688 20.01 -11.82 25.71
CA THR A 688 20.04 -12.54 26.98
C THR A 688 19.83 -14.03 26.77
N THR A 689 20.28 -14.81 27.73
CA THR A 689 19.99 -16.24 27.83
C THR A 689 19.06 -16.47 29.00
N HIS A 690 17.84 -16.94 28.74
CA HIS A 690 16.87 -17.33 29.77
C HIS A 690 16.53 -18.81 29.60
N ASP A 691 16.70 -19.62 30.64
CA ASP A 691 16.59 -21.09 30.60
C ASP A 691 17.44 -21.72 29.49
N GLY A 692 18.63 -21.17 29.30
CA GLY A 692 19.54 -21.54 28.23
C GLY A 692 19.15 -21.01 26.85
N ARG A 693 17.98 -20.41 26.61
CA ARG A 693 17.53 -19.97 25.28
C ARG A 693 17.92 -18.53 24.93
N LEU A 694 18.24 -18.29 23.65
CA LEU A 694 18.60 -16.96 23.14
C LEU A 694 17.35 -16.09 23.04
N TRP A 695 17.37 -14.94 23.71
CA TRP A 695 16.40 -13.88 23.50
C TRP A 695 17.09 -12.65 22.94
N ILE A 696 16.55 -12.12 21.85
CA ILE A 696 17.02 -10.89 21.23
C ILE A 696 15.84 -9.92 21.11
N GLY A 697 15.93 -8.75 21.74
CA GLY A 697 14.86 -7.76 21.69
C GLY A 697 15.32 -6.37 22.11
N GLU A 698 14.56 -5.32 21.77
CA GLU A 698 14.96 -3.90 22.00
C GLU A 698 14.28 -3.24 23.22
N ARG A 699 13.99 -4.00 24.30
CA ARG A 699 13.42 -3.43 25.55
C ARG A 699 14.48 -3.28 26.64
N GLU A 700 14.14 -2.45 27.65
CA GLU A 700 14.92 -2.14 28.86
C GLU A 700 15.88 -3.25 29.26
N ARG A 701 17.17 -2.93 29.38
CA ARG A 701 18.27 -3.83 29.76
C ARG A 701 17.83 -4.82 30.84
N PRO A 702 17.44 -6.06 30.49
CA PRO A 702 17.14 -7.05 31.50
C PRO A 702 18.42 -7.35 32.28
N ALA A 703 18.31 -7.67 33.57
CA ALA A 703 19.47 -8.06 34.36
C ALA A 703 20.21 -9.23 33.67
N GLY A 704 21.54 -9.13 33.58
CA GLY A 704 22.38 -10.13 32.90
C GLY A 704 22.36 -10.12 31.38
N SER A 705 21.69 -9.15 30.75
CA SER A 705 21.71 -8.99 29.28
C SER A 705 23.00 -8.33 28.77
N ARG A 706 23.34 -8.63 27.52
CA ARG A 706 24.43 -8.01 26.74
C ARG A 706 23.86 -7.16 25.62
N TYR A 707 24.64 -6.22 25.13
CA TYR A 707 24.29 -5.34 24.03
C TYR A 707 24.52 -6.02 22.68
N ASN A 708 23.52 -5.96 21.80
CA ASN A 708 23.62 -6.43 20.42
C ASN A 708 24.32 -5.39 19.54
N THR A 709 25.54 -5.70 19.09
CA THR A 709 26.32 -4.83 18.20
C THR A 709 25.75 -4.77 16.77
N ASN A 710 24.86 -5.71 16.40
CA ASN A 710 24.46 -6.03 15.03
C ASN A 710 25.65 -6.41 14.12
N GLN A 711 26.77 -6.84 14.70
CA GLN A 711 27.81 -7.55 13.96
C GLN A 711 27.43 -9.03 13.95
N LEU A 712 27.29 -9.58 12.75
CA LEU A 712 26.72 -10.91 12.53
C LEU A 712 27.56 -11.65 11.49
N TYR A 713 27.93 -12.88 11.80
CA TYR A 713 28.64 -13.77 10.88
C TYR A 713 27.69 -14.91 10.50
N VAL A 714 27.48 -15.14 9.21
CA VAL A 714 26.51 -16.12 8.71
C VAL A 714 27.15 -17.02 7.68
N ARG A 715 26.85 -18.32 7.73
CA ARG A 715 27.26 -19.26 6.68
C ARG A 715 26.30 -19.16 5.49
N VAL A 716 26.84 -19.04 4.27
CA VAL A 716 26.04 -18.99 3.03
C VAL A 716 25.15 -20.22 2.90
N SER A 717 25.66 -21.41 3.23
CA SER A 717 24.87 -22.64 3.20
C SER A 717 23.71 -22.67 4.20
N ALA A 718 23.76 -21.89 5.29
CA ALA A 718 22.63 -21.76 6.21
C ALA A 718 21.50 -20.94 5.59
N LEU A 719 21.83 -19.85 4.88
CA LEU A 719 20.86 -19.07 4.11
C LEU A 719 20.22 -19.90 2.99
N ARG A 720 21.01 -20.75 2.31
CA ARG A 720 20.51 -21.70 1.31
C ARG A 720 19.51 -22.68 1.92
N ARG A 721 19.85 -23.32 3.05
CA ARG A 721 18.93 -24.21 3.78
C ARG A 721 17.63 -23.51 4.19
N LEU A 722 17.70 -22.23 4.59
CA LEU A 722 16.49 -21.46 4.90
C LEU A 722 15.61 -21.29 3.67
N ILE A 723 16.19 -20.93 2.51
CA ILE A 723 15.45 -20.86 1.24
C ILE A 723 14.84 -22.22 0.90
N ASP A 724 15.63 -23.29 0.94
CA ASP A 724 15.18 -24.63 0.57
C ASP A 724 14.05 -25.13 1.50
N SER A 725 14.13 -24.79 2.80
CA SER A 725 13.11 -25.16 3.80
C SER A 725 11.74 -24.56 3.53
N THR A 726 11.66 -23.51 2.71
CA THR A 726 10.38 -22.93 2.32
C THR A 726 9.63 -23.81 1.34
N GLY A 727 10.28 -24.75 0.65
CA GLY A 727 9.62 -25.66 -0.30
C GLY A 727 9.15 -25.01 -1.61
N THR A 728 9.70 -23.84 -1.98
CA THR A 728 9.42 -23.17 -3.26
C THR A 728 10.70 -23.04 -4.08
N GLY A 729 10.59 -23.24 -5.41
CA GLY A 729 11.69 -22.99 -6.35
C GLY A 729 11.87 -21.52 -6.72
N ASP A 730 10.89 -20.67 -6.43
CA ASP A 730 10.98 -19.22 -6.62
C ASP A 730 11.64 -18.55 -5.40
N ARG A 731 12.80 -17.93 -5.62
CA ARG A 731 13.60 -17.19 -4.62
C ARG A 731 12.81 -16.09 -3.95
N VAL A 732 12.02 -15.36 -4.73
CA VAL A 732 11.17 -14.28 -4.22
C VAL A 732 10.25 -14.91 -3.20
N GLN A 733 9.44 -15.90 -3.61
CA GLN A 733 8.52 -16.68 -2.75
C GLN A 733 9.17 -17.27 -1.50
N ALA A 734 10.41 -17.76 -1.59
CA ALA A 734 11.14 -18.23 -0.43
C ALA A 734 11.38 -17.10 0.58
N VAL A 735 11.92 -15.97 0.12
CA VAL A 735 12.11 -14.78 0.97
C VAL A 735 10.78 -14.28 1.54
N ARG A 736 9.68 -14.37 0.78
CA ARG A 736 8.32 -14.05 1.26
C ARG A 736 7.96 -14.86 2.51
N ARG A 737 8.07 -16.19 2.42
CA ARG A 737 7.75 -17.13 3.51
C ARG A 737 8.63 -16.91 4.73
N LEU A 738 9.92 -16.62 4.53
CA LEU A 738 10.83 -16.34 5.64
C LEU A 738 10.47 -15.05 6.37
N ILE A 739 10.21 -13.95 5.65
CA ILE A 739 9.86 -12.65 6.25
C ILE A 739 8.53 -12.69 7.00
N ALA A 740 7.54 -13.41 6.47
CA ALA A 740 6.25 -13.59 7.14
C ALA A 740 6.38 -14.32 8.49
N GLY A 741 7.36 -15.24 8.61
CA GLY A 741 7.67 -15.93 9.86
C GLY A 741 8.48 -15.11 10.87
N LEU A 742 8.91 -13.88 10.53
CA LEU A 742 9.73 -13.04 11.40
C LEU A 742 8.88 -12.08 12.24
N PRO A 743 9.25 -11.85 13.52
CA PRO A 743 8.56 -10.89 14.34
C PRO A 743 8.73 -9.48 13.77
N ALA A 744 7.61 -8.80 13.53
CA ALA A 744 7.57 -7.43 13.08
C ALA A 744 7.17 -6.49 14.24
N ARG A 745 7.66 -5.26 14.20
CA ARG A 745 7.32 -4.22 15.19
C ARG A 745 6.72 -3.02 14.50
N LEU A 746 5.84 -2.34 15.22
CA LEU A 746 5.34 -1.05 14.82
C LEU A 746 6.09 0.03 15.59
N GLU A 747 6.66 0.98 14.86
CA GLU A 747 7.33 2.13 15.43
C GLU A 747 6.52 3.38 15.09
N ASP A 748 6.17 4.14 16.12
CA ASP A 748 5.65 5.49 15.94
C ASP A 748 6.80 6.47 15.72
N LYS A 749 6.71 7.28 14.67
CA LYS A 749 7.71 8.27 14.30
C LYS A 749 7.08 9.53 13.76
N THR A 750 7.69 10.66 14.08
CA THR A 750 7.45 11.90 13.36
C THR A 750 8.29 11.91 12.08
N VAL A 751 7.62 12.16 10.95
CA VAL A 751 8.22 12.17 9.61
C VAL A 751 7.85 13.45 8.89
N VAL A 752 8.73 13.94 8.02
CA VAL A 752 8.46 15.13 7.21
C VAL A 752 7.99 14.68 5.83
N VAL A 753 6.75 15.01 5.48
CA VAL A 753 6.16 14.77 4.16
C VAL A 753 5.71 16.12 3.62
N ASP A 754 6.19 16.48 2.42
CA ASP A 754 5.99 17.80 1.80
C ASP A 754 6.36 18.98 2.71
N GLY A 755 7.45 18.83 3.46
CA GLY A 755 7.91 19.85 4.40
C GLY A 755 7.06 19.98 5.68
N VAL A 756 6.05 19.12 5.87
CA VAL A 756 5.18 19.15 7.05
C VAL A 756 5.44 17.92 7.94
N PRO A 757 5.68 18.10 9.25
CA PRO A 757 5.74 17.00 10.20
C PRO A 757 4.39 16.26 10.30
N ARG A 758 4.44 14.93 10.24
CA ARG A 758 3.30 14.02 10.37
C ARG A 758 3.62 12.91 11.36
N GLN A 759 2.65 12.48 12.13
CA GLN A 759 2.78 11.28 12.98
C GLN A 759 2.49 10.06 12.13
N ALA A 760 3.50 9.23 11.96
CA ALA A 760 3.43 8.01 11.18
C ALA A 760 3.69 6.80 12.08
N ARG A 761 3.05 5.69 11.75
CA ARG A 761 3.39 4.36 12.22
C ARG A 761 4.01 3.58 11.08
N GLN A 762 5.04 2.80 11.37
CA GLN A 762 5.77 2.04 10.36
C GLN A 762 6.15 0.67 10.90
N LEU A 763 6.18 -0.33 10.00
CA LEU A 763 6.73 -1.64 10.32
C LEU A 763 8.26 -1.57 10.47
N SER A 764 8.85 -2.44 11.27
CA SER A 764 10.30 -2.53 11.45
C SER A 764 10.65 -3.96 11.81
N GLN A 765 11.59 -4.54 11.07
CA GLN A 765 12.18 -5.84 11.37
C GLN A 765 13.69 -5.67 11.55
N PRO A 766 14.23 -6.07 12.71
CA PRO A 766 15.66 -5.94 12.96
C PRO A 766 16.44 -7.08 12.31
N LEU A 767 17.69 -6.82 11.91
CA LEU A 767 18.63 -7.77 11.30
C LEU A 767 18.73 -9.10 12.07
N HIS A 768 18.76 -9.03 13.39
CA HIS A 768 18.88 -10.20 14.25
C HIS A 768 17.61 -11.07 14.26
N GLY A 769 16.49 -10.59 13.70
CA GLY A 769 15.28 -11.39 13.52
C GLY A 769 15.57 -12.67 12.75
N LEU A 770 16.49 -12.65 11.76
CA LEU A 770 16.89 -13.85 11.03
C LEU A 770 17.35 -15.00 11.93
N LEU A 771 17.95 -14.68 13.08
CA LEU A 771 18.45 -15.69 14.03
C LEU A 771 17.33 -16.51 14.67
N THR A 772 16.08 -16.05 14.64
CA THR A 772 14.93 -16.84 15.12
C THR A 772 14.55 -17.96 14.16
N LEU A 773 14.98 -17.87 12.89
CA LEU A 773 14.76 -18.91 11.89
C LEU A 773 15.90 -19.93 11.86
N MET A 774 17.03 -19.63 12.52
CA MET A 774 18.21 -20.48 12.57
C MET A 774 18.24 -21.24 13.89
N SER A 775 18.31 -22.56 13.82
CA SER A 775 18.34 -23.41 15.02
C SER A 775 19.73 -23.52 15.65
N ARG A 776 20.78 -23.06 14.96
CA ARG A 776 22.18 -23.30 15.32
C ARG A 776 23.00 -22.00 15.40
N CYS A 777 22.62 -21.14 16.34
CA CYS A 777 23.25 -19.84 16.56
C CYS A 777 24.21 -19.88 17.75
N ALA A 778 25.29 -19.09 17.69
CA ALA A 778 26.19 -18.86 18.82
C ALA A 778 26.37 -17.37 19.11
N VAL A 779 26.79 -17.06 20.33
CA VAL A 779 27.05 -15.68 20.79
C VAL A 779 28.51 -15.58 21.18
N VAL A 780 29.23 -14.63 20.59
CA VAL A 780 30.60 -14.29 21.00
C VAL A 780 30.58 -12.98 21.77
N ARG A 781 31.29 -12.94 22.89
CA ARG A 781 31.55 -11.70 23.63
C ARG A 781 32.74 -10.98 22.99
N SER A 782 32.54 -9.70 22.69
CA SER A 782 33.60 -8.78 22.32
C SER A 782 33.75 -7.70 23.38
N THR A 783 34.95 -7.12 23.45
CA THR A 783 35.19 -5.89 24.21
C THR A 783 34.94 -4.67 23.32
N ARG A 784 34.66 -3.52 23.93
CA ARG A 784 34.51 -2.25 23.21
C ARG A 784 35.85 -1.77 22.61
N ILE A 785 36.92 -1.97 23.39
CA ILE A 785 38.30 -1.57 23.10
C ILE A 785 39.22 -2.73 23.48
N GLY A 786 40.11 -3.13 22.57
CA GLY A 786 41.13 -4.14 22.83
C GLY A 786 42.08 -4.29 21.64
N PRO A 787 43.38 -4.56 21.87
CA PRO A 787 44.32 -4.80 20.79
C PRO A 787 43.91 -6.06 20.00
N GLY A 788 43.76 -5.90 18.68
CA GLY A 788 43.71 -7.01 17.73
C GLY A 788 42.38 -7.79 17.58
N ARG A 789 41.28 -7.42 18.25
CA ARG A 789 39.95 -8.05 18.06
C ARG A 789 38.91 -6.97 17.77
N GLY A 790 37.91 -7.29 16.93
CA GLY A 790 36.97 -6.32 16.34
C GLY A 790 36.39 -5.33 17.37
N GLY A 791 36.26 -4.05 17.00
CA GLY A 791 35.71 -3.01 17.88
C GLY A 791 34.25 -2.68 17.59
N TYR A 792 33.65 -1.85 18.44
CA TYR A 792 32.31 -1.30 18.23
C TYR A 792 32.28 0.20 18.58
N ALA A 793 32.08 1.05 17.56
CA ALA A 793 31.80 2.47 17.73
C ALA A 793 30.71 2.92 16.73
N PRO A 794 29.43 2.81 17.11
CA PRO A 794 28.33 3.19 16.26
C PRO A 794 28.12 4.71 16.26
N LEU A 795 27.74 5.28 15.12
CA LEU A 795 27.28 6.68 15.04
C LEU A 795 25.75 6.74 15.16
N LYS A 796 25.19 6.70 16.37
CA LYS A 796 23.73 6.82 16.59
C LYS A 796 23.30 8.28 16.68
N GLN A 797 24.13 9.14 17.26
CA GLN A 797 23.92 10.57 17.52
C GLN A 797 25.20 11.37 17.18
N PRO A 798 25.13 12.70 17.01
CA PRO A 798 26.31 13.51 16.65
C PRO A 798 27.47 13.40 17.64
N ALA A 799 27.18 13.27 18.94
CA ALA A 799 28.20 13.13 19.99
C ALA A 799 29.08 11.88 19.81
N ASP A 800 28.58 10.83 19.14
CA ASP A 800 29.34 9.60 18.93
C ASP A 800 30.53 9.81 17.98
N VAL A 801 30.50 10.83 17.12
CA VAL A 801 31.59 11.13 16.16
C VAL A 801 32.90 11.40 16.88
N ARG A 802 32.86 12.20 17.96
CA ARG A 802 34.06 12.55 18.73
C ARG A 802 34.68 11.32 19.38
N PHE A 803 33.86 10.47 20.01
CA PHE A 803 34.34 9.24 20.64
C PHE A 803 34.90 8.26 19.62
N ALA A 804 34.22 8.10 18.48
CA ALA A 804 34.71 7.27 17.39
C ALA A 804 36.03 7.79 16.82
N GLN A 805 36.18 9.12 16.65
CA GLN A 805 37.43 9.74 16.19
C GLN A 805 38.60 9.48 17.14
N LEU A 806 38.41 9.68 18.44
CA LEU A 806 39.46 9.43 19.45
C LEU A 806 39.98 7.99 19.41
N GLU A 807 39.09 7.04 19.19
CA GLU A 807 39.44 5.63 19.11
C GLU A 807 40.11 5.26 17.77
N LEU A 808 39.73 5.91 16.67
CA LEU A 808 40.47 5.82 15.40
C LEU A 808 41.90 6.38 15.55
N ASP A 809 42.05 7.53 16.22
CA ASP A 809 43.35 8.17 16.47
C ASP A 809 44.24 7.28 17.35
N ARG A 810 43.67 6.71 18.43
CA ARG A 810 44.38 5.77 19.31
C ARG A 810 44.88 4.55 18.54
N ARG A 811 44.01 3.94 17.72
CA ARG A 811 44.35 2.78 16.88
C ARG A 811 45.44 3.13 15.87
N GLN A 812 45.34 4.28 15.23
CA GLN A 812 46.37 4.76 14.32
C GLN A 812 47.72 4.93 15.05
N ALA A 813 47.72 5.48 16.26
CA ALA A 813 48.93 5.61 17.09
C ALA A 813 49.53 4.24 17.50
N GLU A 814 48.70 3.21 17.64
CA GLU A 814 49.10 1.83 17.92
C GLU A 814 49.56 1.06 16.66
N GLY A 815 49.56 1.71 15.49
CA GLY A 815 49.93 1.08 14.23
C GLY A 815 48.84 0.21 13.61
N ASP A 816 47.59 0.31 14.07
CA ASP A 816 46.43 -0.24 13.35
C ASP A 816 46.37 0.46 11.98
N ALA A 817 46.40 -0.34 10.92
CA ALA A 817 46.54 0.12 9.55
C ALA A 817 45.23 0.68 8.98
N LEU A 818 44.53 1.49 9.77
CA LEU A 818 43.64 2.53 9.27
C LEU A 818 44.38 3.54 8.37
N SER A 819 45.72 3.52 8.39
CA SER A 819 46.57 4.04 7.33
C SER A 819 46.24 3.34 6.02
N LEU A 820 45.20 3.85 5.34
CA LEU A 820 45.04 3.78 3.89
C LEU A 820 46.45 3.83 3.31
N PRO A 821 46.96 2.75 2.70
CA PRO A 821 48.33 2.75 2.20
C PRO A 821 48.52 4.03 1.37
N GLY A 822 49.55 4.80 1.75
CA GLY A 822 50.01 5.89 0.91
C GLY A 822 50.15 5.36 -0.51
N ARG A 823 49.67 6.14 -1.48
CA ARG A 823 49.70 5.83 -2.92
C ARG A 823 50.87 4.96 -3.35
#